data_AF-A0A9D6WCD0-F1
#
_entry.id   AF-A0A9D6WCD0-F1
#
_cell.length_a   1.000
_cell.length_b   1.000
_cell.length_c   1.000
_cell.angle_alpha   90.00
_cell.angle_beta   90.00
_cell.angle_gamma   90.00
#
_symmetry.space_group_name_H-M   'P 1'
#
loop_
_entity.id
_entity.type
_entity.pdbx_description
1 polymer ?
#
loop_
_entity_poly.entity_id
_entity_poly.type
_entity_poly.pdbx_seq_one_letter_code
_entity_poly.pdbx_strand_id
1 'polypeptide(L)'
;MPRILGLAPLLLAAACSSGTPNGGAPVGSPCERSADCADDCVVPGDSYPGGLCSRWCGDDGACPVGSRCLTLGDDVLCFADCASGGDCREGWGCGAAGACVPCTLDPAACEPPADADAEVDGDDALDVEDETPGPDADADDVLDVEDETPGADADADADADAGPRANGEPCTLAADCRSHVCLPPALGGVCAAGCSPDDACSYGYACTPFAADTDGNGRTDAVVYGCFDWVTGDLQDGLACTAAGECRGRLCLGGICTHPCANDFDCTALSVCRPQSLPLDDGTGSFTACALEPVGTGETRELELGPQVIATGTMGRAGELWLPPGAVSLLVLGRQRSTRGGWVGVYDAYDPASAHIYSYADFVDGLDPPNWHMPDSRLGSFFTPNSNRVTFRAGRYTWTPIFFPPTETESFSDTIDFTAYVKFDPAGAVAGRLVANLFFVGTTVDAASAPSSTRFQNALREWESIYASIGITVSGYTYTDITGASETTYRVVDYADDIDSGEVGPLMALSAGRTEQAINVFFVHDFSGWGLLGIAGGIPGPPGVHGTTHSAVIVNLDGAWDWGGDFIGQVIAHEVGHYLGLFHATENPDSTGYPYGGDPIGDTWEGDSGNLMYWMASGGSTLSAGQGWVIRRYPGVQAP
;
A
#
# COMPACT_ATOMS: atom_id res chain seq x y z
N MET A 1 12.48 -26.11 15.79
CA MET A 1 12.01 -26.14 14.38
C MET A 1 11.44 -27.53 14.05
N PRO A 2 10.12 -27.70 13.89
CA PRO A 2 9.62 -28.89 13.24
C PRO A 2 10.01 -28.83 11.76
N ARG A 3 10.37 -29.99 11.22
CA ARG A 3 10.70 -30.18 9.81
C ARG A 3 9.55 -29.68 8.93
N ILE A 4 9.79 -28.62 8.16
CA ILE A 4 8.96 -28.26 7.01
C ILE A 4 9.19 -29.35 5.97
N LEU A 5 8.32 -30.35 5.97
CA LEU A 5 8.31 -31.42 4.97
C LEU A 5 7.14 -31.15 4.02
N GLY A 6 7.48 -30.66 2.82
CA GLY A 6 6.73 -30.87 1.59
C GLY A 6 5.29 -30.33 1.53
N LEU A 7 5.16 -29.06 1.11
CA LEU A 7 3.94 -28.58 0.47
C LEU A 7 3.88 -29.11 -0.97
N ALA A 8 2.99 -30.08 -1.20
CA ALA A 8 2.47 -30.38 -2.54
C ALA A 8 1.00 -29.90 -2.59
N PRO A 9 0.52 -29.32 -3.70
CA PRO A 9 -0.79 -28.72 -3.75
C PRO A 9 -1.84 -29.82 -3.88
N LEU A 10 -2.73 -29.94 -2.88
CA LEU A 10 -3.94 -30.74 -3.01
C LEU A 10 -5.12 -29.80 -3.26
N LEU A 11 -5.58 -29.75 -4.51
CA LEU A 11 -6.93 -29.31 -4.84
C LEU A 11 -7.92 -30.15 -4.03
N LEU A 12 -8.78 -29.50 -3.24
CA LEU A 12 -10.08 -30.07 -2.90
C LEU A 12 -11.12 -28.99 -2.64
N ALA A 13 -12.15 -29.03 -3.49
CA ALA A 13 -13.37 -28.24 -3.40
C ALA A 13 -14.05 -28.40 -2.03
N ALA A 14 -14.40 -27.27 -1.40
CA ALA A 14 -15.27 -27.24 -0.23
C ALA A 14 -16.57 -26.51 -0.57
N ALA A 15 -17.68 -27.19 -0.31
CA ALA A 15 -19.04 -26.74 -0.53
C ALA A 15 -19.39 -25.49 0.29
N CYS A 16 -20.06 -24.54 -0.37
CA CYS A 16 -20.52 -23.29 0.21
C CYS A 16 -21.67 -23.51 1.21
N SER A 17 -21.50 -22.97 2.42
CA SER A 17 -22.58 -22.69 3.38
C SER A 17 -22.83 -21.18 3.37
N SER A 18 -24.00 -20.77 2.91
CA SER A 18 -24.46 -19.40 2.73
C SER A 18 -24.50 -18.60 4.06
N GLY A 19 -23.55 -17.67 4.22
CA GLY A 19 -23.64 -16.55 5.14
C GLY A 19 -24.17 -15.32 4.40
N THR A 20 -25.25 -14.73 4.90
CA THR A 20 -25.91 -13.54 4.32
C THR A 20 -25.00 -12.30 4.32
N PRO A 21 -24.83 -11.59 3.18
CA PRO A 21 -23.99 -10.40 3.07
C PRO A 21 -24.72 -9.13 3.52
N ASN A 22 -23.94 -8.06 3.74
CA ASN A 22 -24.43 -6.69 3.94
C ASN A 22 -25.51 -6.35 2.89
N GLY A 23 -26.60 -5.70 3.31
CA GLY A 23 -27.88 -5.60 2.58
C GLY A 23 -27.92 -4.75 1.30
N GLY A 24 -26.85 -4.73 0.50
CA GLY A 24 -26.84 -4.15 -0.85
C GLY A 24 -27.14 -5.21 -1.93
N ALA A 25 -27.36 -4.76 -3.17
CA ALA A 25 -27.70 -5.63 -4.29
C ALA A 25 -26.47 -6.44 -4.79
N PRO A 26 -26.64 -7.70 -5.21
CA PRO A 26 -25.53 -8.57 -5.64
C PRO A 26 -24.94 -8.15 -6.99
N VAL A 27 -23.77 -8.71 -7.31
CA VAL A 27 -23.09 -8.51 -8.61
C VAL A 27 -24.05 -8.77 -9.78
N GLY A 28 -24.07 -7.87 -10.76
CA GLY A 28 -25.03 -7.89 -11.89
C GLY A 28 -26.25 -6.98 -11.70
N SER A 29 -26.53 -6.53 -10.48
CA SER A 29 -27.68 -5.67 -10.19
C SER A 29 -27.48 -4.24 -10.71
N PRO A 30 -28.57 -3.51 -11.04
CA PRO A 30 -28.50 -2.09 -11.38
C PRO A 30 -28.18 -1.25 -10.14
N CYS A 31 -27.51 -0.13 -10.35
CA CYS A 31 -27.14 0.78 -9.27
C CYS A 31 -26.96 2.20 -9.81
N GLU A 32 -27.18 3.21 -8.96
CA GLU A 32 -26.89 4.60 -9.29
C GLU A 32 -25.68 5.12 -8.50
N ARG A 33 -25.33 4.45 -7.40
CA ARG A 33 -24.22 4.78 -6.50
C ARG A 33 -23.78 3.54 -5.72
N SER A 34 -22.55 3.53 -5.22
CA SER A 34 -21.93 2.35 -4.57
C SER A 34 -22.73 1.81 -3.37
N ALA A 35 -23.45 2.68 -2.66
CA ALA A 35 -24.28 2.29 -1.51
C ALA A 35 -25.50 1.41 -1.87
N ASP A 36 -25.82 1.27 -3.16
CA ASP A 36 -26.91 0.40 -3.63
C ASP A 36 -26.43 -1.06 -3.80
N CYS A 37 -25.11 -1.30 -3.79
CA CYS A 37 -24.48 -2.58 -4.05
C CYS A 37 -23.93 -3.24 -2.78
N ALA A 38 -23.82 -4.57 -2.80
CA ALA A 38 -23.09 -5.33 -1.78
C ALA A 38 -21.57 -5.12 -1.91
N ASP A 39 -21.11 -4.85 -3.14
CA ASP A 39 -19.73 -4.49 -3.50
C ASP A 39 -19.69 -3.01 -3.93
N ASP A 40 -19.22 -2.68 -5.14
CA ASP A 40 -19.15 -1.32 -5.67
C ASP A 40 -20.13 -1.12 -6.84
N CYS A 41 -20.47 0.14 -7.14
CA CYS A 41 -21.31 0.48 -8.28
C CYS A 41 -20.47 1.08 -9.40
N VAL A 42 -20.42 0.38 -10.53
CA VAL A 42 -20.08 1.01 -11.80
C VAL A 42 -21.28 1.83 -12.22
N VAL A 43 -21.19 3.15 -12.05
CA VAL A 43 -22.32 4.06 -12.26
C VAL A 43 -22.87 3.99 -13.69
N PRO A 44 -24.16 4.28 -13.91
CA PRO A 44 -24.78 4.21 -15.23
C PRO A 44 -24.07 5.10 -16.25
N GLY A 45 -23.81 4.56 -17.44
CA GLY A 45 -23.22 5.26 -18.57
C GLY A 45 -23.44 4.52 -19.89
N ASP A 46 -22.89 5.03 -21.00
CA ASP A 46 -23.09 4.45 -22.34
C ASP A 46 -22.60 3.00 -22.44
N SER A 47 -21.51 2.68 -21.73
CA SER A 47 -20.94 1.34 -21.66
C SER A 47 -21.71 0.40 -20.72
N TYR A 48 -22.40 0.94 -19.71
CA TYR A 48 -23.07 0.18 -18.65
C TYR A 48 -24.49 0.72 -18.41
N PRO A 49 -25.46 0.38 -19.27
CA PRO A 49 -26.81 0.88 -19.15
C PRO A 49 -27.45 0.43 -17.83
N GLY A 50 -27.86 1.41 -17.02
CA GLY A 50 -28.48 1.21 -15.70
C GLY A 50 -27.50 0.92 -14.55
N GLY A 51 -26.19 1.04 -14.78
CA GLY A 51 -25.13 0.84 -13.79
C GLY A 51 -24.96 -0.62 -13.35
N LEU A 52 -23.79 -1.02 -12.89
CA LEU A 52 -23.49 -2.42 -12.58
C LEU A 52 -22.90 -2.52 -11.18
N CYS A 53 -23.59 -3.22 -10.28
CA CYS A 53 -22.97 -3.71 -9.06
C CYS A 53 -21.90 -4.72 -9.44
N SER A 54 -20.64 -4.41 -9.15
CA SER A 54 -19.49 -5.24 -9.49
C SER A 54 -18.28 -4.85 -8.63
N ARG A 55 -17.16 -5.54 -8.84
CA ARG A 55 -15.86 -5.19 -8.29
C ARG A 55 -14.78 -5.55 -9.30
N TRP A 56 -13.64 -4.90 -9.16
CA TRP A 56 -12.45 -5.27 -9.92
C TRP A 56 -11.97 -6.66 -9.52
N CYS A 57 -11.52 -7.44 -10.50
CA CYS A 57 -11.07 -8.81 -10.30
C CYS A 57 -9.82 -9.10 -11.14
N GLY A 58 -8.94 -9.96 -10.61
CA GLY A 58 -7.78 -10.48 -11.36
C GLY A 58 -8.04 -11.87 -11.97
N ASP A 59 -8.97 -12.63 -11.38
CA ASP A 59 -9.42 -13.95 -11.82
C ASP A 59 -10.82 -14.25 -11.25
N ASP A 60 -11.42 -15.38 -11.66
CA ASP A 60 -12.76 -15.81 -11.22
C ASP A 60 -12.86 -16.04 -9.70
N GLY A 61 -11.76 -16.41 -9.04
CA GLY A 61 -11.72 -16.59 -7.59
C GLY A 61 -11.85 -15.27 -6.83
N ALA A 62 -11.53 -14.16 -7.49
CA ALA A 62 -11.77 -12.81 -6.99
C ALA A 62 -13.20 -12.33 -7.20
N CYS A 63 -14.15 -13.16 -7.66
CA CYS A 63 -15.57 -12.78 -7.80
C CYS A 63 -16.51 -13.49 -6.81
N PRO A 64 -17.60 -12.85 -6.36
CA PRO A 64 -18.62 -13.50 -5.55
C PRO A 64 -19.25 -14.72 -6.26
N VAL A 65 -19.76 -15.68 -5.49
CA VAL A 65 -20.37 -16.90 -6.04
C VAL A 65 -21.54 -16.55 -6.98
N GLY A 66 -21.54 -17.15 -8.17
CA GLY A 66 -22.52 -16.84 -9.24
C GLY A 66 -22.11 -15.67 -10.13
N SER A 67 -20.83 -15.27 -10.08
CA SER A 67 -20.22 -14.31 -10.99
C SER A 67 -18.81 -14.74 -11.35
N ARG A 68 -18.30 -14.22 -12.48
CA ARG A 68 -16.97 -14.52 -13.00
C ARG A 68 -16.25 -13.27 -13.46
N CYS A 69 -14.94 -13.34 -13.54
CA CYS A 69 -14.10 -12.21 -13.90
C CYS A 69 -13.97 -12.12 -15.42
N LEU A 70 -14.39 -11.00 -16.01
CA LEU A 70 -14.23 -10.78 -17.44
C LEU A 70 -13.57 -9.43 -17.71
N THR A 71 -12.75 -9.43 -18.74
CA THR A 71 -12.24 -8.21 -19.37
C THR A 71 -13.21 -7.80 -20.48
N LEU A 72 -13.81 -6.61 -20.34
CA LEU A 72 -14.75 -6.08 -21.32
C LEU A 72 -14.36 -4.61 -21.61
N GLY A 73 -13.89 -4.36 -22.85
CA GLY A 73 -13.21 -3.10 -23.15
C GLY A 73 -11.91 -2.98 -22.33
N ASP A 74 -11.75 -1.88 -21.62
CA ASP A 74 -10.59 -1.61 -20.73
C ASP A 74 -10.84 -2.02 -19.26
N ASP A 75 -12.05 -2.50 -18.94
CA ASP A 75 -12.45 -2.86 -17.58
C ASP A 75 -12.26 -4.35 -17.31
N VAL A 76 -11.81 -4.70 -16.10
CA VAL A 76 -11.75 -6.09 -15.60
C VAL A 76 -12.62 -6.20 -14.36
N LEU A 77 -13.81 -6.76 -14.52
CA LEU A 77 -14.90 -6.69 -13.55
C LEU A 77 -15.58 -8.05 -13.37
N CYS A 78 -16.25 -8.22 -12.23
CA CYS A 78 -17.11 -9.37 -11.98
C CYS A 78 -18.47 -9.21 -12.66
N PHE A 79 -18.85 -10.18 -13.49
CA PHE A 79 -20.15 -10.22 -14.17
C PHE A 79 -20.94 -11.44 -13.70
N ALA A 80 -22.25 -11.26 -13.52
CA ALA A 80 -23.13 -12.35 -13.10
C ALA A 80 -23.15 -13.48 -14.15
N ASP A 81 -23.10 -14.72 -13.70
CA ASP A 81 -23.17 -15.90 -14.56
C ASP A 81 -24.52 -15.97 -15.29
N CYS A 82 -24.51 -16.46 -16.53
CA CYS A 82 -25.72 -16.70 -17.32
C CYS A 82 -25.63 -18.00 -18.13
N ALA A 83 -26.77 -18.62 -18.39
CA ALA A 83 -26.90 -19.77 -19.28
C ALA A 83 -27.59 -19.38 -20.60
N SER A 84 -28.39 -18.32 -20.60
CA SER A 84 -29.09 -17.78 -21.76
C SER A 84 -29.30 -16.28 -21.61
N GLY A 85 -29.60 -15.57 -22.71
CA GLY A 85 -29.88 -14.13 -22.67
C GLY A 85 -31.06 -13.74 -21.76
N GLY A 86 -31.97 -14.69 -21.48
CA GLY A 86 -33.10 -14.46 -20.56
C GLY A 86 -32.70 -14.43 -19.08
N ASP A 87 -31.47 -14.83 -18.73
CA ASP A 87 -30.94 -14.69 -17.36
C ASP A 87 -30.40 -13.27 -17.10
N CYS A 88 -30.26 -12.47 -18.15
CA CYS A 88 -29.74 -11.12 -18.11
C CYS A 88 -30.86 -10.07 -18.17
N ARG A 89 -30.60 -8.89 -17.61
CA ARG A 89 -31.55 -7.78 -17.58
C ARG A 89 -31.65 -7.07 -18.94
N GLU A 90 -32.66 -6.23 -19.12
CA GLU A 90 -32.86 -5.47 -20.36
C GLU A 90 -31.63 -4.60 -20.71
N GLY A 91 -31.19 -4.66 -21.97
CA GLY A 91 -29.93 -4.04 -22.43
C GLY A 91 -28.66 -4.86 -22.16
N TRP A 92 -28.81 -6.09 -21.65
CA TRP A 92 -27.72 -7.02 -21.36
C TRP A 92 -28.01 -8.39 -21.95
N GLY A 93 -26.96 -9.08 -22.40
CA GLY A 93 -27.03 -10.38 -23.06
C GLY A 93 -26.06 -11.37 -22.44
N CYS A 94 -26.27 -12.65 -22.72
CA CYS A 94 -25.39 -13.69 -22.22
C CYS A 94 -24.22 -13.88 -23.19
N GLY A 95 -23.05 -13.35 -22.83
CA GLY A 95 -21.86 -13.40 -23.67
C GLY A 95 -21.32 -14.83 -23.80
N ALA A 96 -20.45 -15.05 -24.79
CA ALA A 96 -19.84 -16.36 -25.05
C ALA A 96 -19.05 -16.93 -23.85
N ALA A 97 -18.63 -16.06 -22.94
CA ALA A 97 -17.97 -16.43 -21.70
C ALA A 97 -18.94 -16.87 -20.59
N GLY A 98 -20.26 -16.94 -20.84
CA GLY A 98 -21.26 -17.39 -19.87
C GLY A 98 -21.52 -16.40 -18.74
N ALA A 99 -21.40 -15.10 -19.02
CA ALA A 99 -21.79 -14.03 -18.09
C ALA A 99 -22.61 -12.94 -18.77
N CYS A 100 -23.44 -12.25 -17.99
CA CYS A 100 -24.26 -11.15 -18.45
C CYS A 100 -23.40 -9.92 -18.74
N VAL A 101 -23.31 -9.55 -20.00
CA VAL A 101 -22.54 -8.40 -20.50
C VAL A 101 -23.48 -7.39 -21.18
N PRO A 102 -23.19 -6.09 -21.17
CA PRO A 102 -24.05 -5.08 -21.78
C PRO A 102 -23.98 -5.18 -23.31
N CYS A 103 -25.13 -5.09 -23.98
CA CYS A 103 -25.21 -5.17 -25.44
C CYS A 103 -24.43 -4.06 -26.16
N THR A 104 -24.13 -2.96 -25.46
CA THR A 104 -23.34 -1.83 -25.99
C THR A 104 -21.87 -2.18 -26.14
N LEU A 105 -21.35 -3.08 -25.32
CA LEU A 105 -19.95 -3.54 -25.36
C LEU A 105 -19.79 -4.88 -26.07
N ASP A 106 -20.82 -5.75 -26.02
CA ASP A 106 -20.87 -6.99 -26.80
C ASP A 106 -22.25 -7.16 -27.47
N PRO A 107 -22.44 -6.59 -28.67
CA PRO A 107 -23.71 -6.69 -29.40
C PRO A 107 -24.10 -8.15 -29.71
N ALA A 108 -23.13 -9.04 -29.89
CA ALA A 108 -23.37 -10.45 -30.22
C ALA A 108 -24.00 -11.23 -29.05
N ALA A 109 -23.84 -10.76 -27.81
CA ALA A 109 -24.49 -11.33 -26.64
C ALA A 109 -26.02 -11.17 -26.65
N CYS A 110 -26.54 -10.24 -27.47
CA CYS A 110 -27.95 -9.87 -27.53
C CYS A 110 -28.61 -10.21 -28.88
N GLU A 111 -27.86 -10.75 -29.83
CA GLU A 111 -28.41 -11.27 -31.08
C GLU A 111 -28.96 -12.69 -30.88
N PRO A 112 -30.12 -13.04 -31.45
CA PRO A 112 -30.56 -14.43 -31.51
C PRO A 112 -29.55 -15.23 -32.35
N PRO A 113 -29.19 -16.47 -31.94
CA PRO A 113 -28.21 -17.25 -32.68
C PRO A 113 -28.66 -17.45 -34.13
N ALA A 114 -27.78 -17.11 -35.08
CA ALA A 114 -28.01 -17.33 -36.49
C ALA A 114 -28.11 -18.85 -36.78
N ASP A 115 -29.32 -19.29 -37.09
CA ASP A 115 -29.72 -20.51 -37.79
C ASP A 115 -28.80 -21.74 -37.66
N ALA A 116 -29.10 -22.59 -36.68
CA ALA A 116 -28.91 -24.03 -36.80
C ALA A 116 -30.30 -24.67 -36.77
N ASP A 117 -30.86 -24.96 -37.94
CA ASP A 117 -31.22 -26.33 -38.33
C ASP A 117 -32.06 -26.34 -39.61
N ALA A 118 -31.47 -26.90 -40.66
CA ALA A 118 -32.19 -27.43 -41.79
C ALA A 118 -32.72 -28.82 -41.41
N GLU A 119 -34.03 -28.99 -41.37
CA GLU A 119 -34.66 -30.28 -41.70
C GLU A 119 -35.82 -30.07 -42.68
N VAL A 120 -35.78 -30.90 -43.73
CA VAL A 120 -36.79 -31.07 -44.77
C VAL A 120 -37.72 -32.20 -44.35
N ASP A 121 -39.01 -32.01 -44.64
CA ASP A 121 -40.17 -32.94 -44.66
C ASP A 121 -41.24 -32.43 -43.66
N GLY A 122 -42.50 -32.23 -43.99
CA GLY A 122 -43.35 -32.48 -45.15
C GLY A 122 -44.80 -32.27 -44.67
N ASP A 123 -45.65 -31.75 -45.55
CA ASP A 123 -47.12 -31.75 -45.48
C ASP A 123 -47.81 -31.21 -44.21
N ASP A 124 -48.45 -30.04 -44.31
CA ASP A 124 -49.92 -30.00 -44.30
C ASP A 124 -50.46 -28.62 -44.74
N ALA A 125 -51.53 -28.71 -45.53
CA ALA A 125 -52.23 -27.60 -46.15
C ALA A 125 -53.25 -26.92 -45.20
N LEU A 126 -53.88 -25.87 -45.76
CA LEU A 126 -55.03 -25.07 -45.32
C LEU A 126 -54.64 -23.72 -44.71
N ASP A 127 -55.27 -22.59 -44.99
CA ASP A 127 -56.08 -22.04 -46.09
C ASP A 127 -56.49 -20.63 -45.59
N VAL A 128 -56.84 -19.73 -46.52
CA VAL A 128 -57.72 -18.53 -46.32
C VAL A 128 -57.08 -17.15 -46.03
N GLU A 129 -56.89 -16.41 -47.13
CA GLU A 129 -57.44 -15.07 -47.48
C GLU A 129 -56.98 -13.83 -46.66
N ASP A 130 -56.31 -12.84 -47.28
CA ASP A 130 -56.89 -11.68 -48.01
C ASP A 130 -57.06 -10.49 -47.04
N GLU A 131 -56.71 -9.22 -47.28
CA GLU A 131 -56.46 -8.48 -48.51
C GLU A 131 -55.39 -7.38 -48.26
N THR A 132 -54.74 -6.94 -49.34
CA THR A 132 -54.25 -5.55 -49.49
C THR A 132 -55.29 -4.73 -50.27
N PRO A 133 -55.38 -3.41 -50.08
CA PRO A 133 -54.83 -2.49 -51.10
C PRO A 133 -54.16 -1.27 -50.45
N GLY A 134 -53.11 -0.63 -51.00
CA GLY A 134 -52.99 -0.11 -52.36
C GLY A 134 -52.96 1.45 -52.27
N PRO A 135 -51.94 2.14 -52.82
CA PRO A 135 -51.70 3.59 -52.70
C PRO A 135 -52.35 4.40 -53.84
N ASP A 136 -52.29 5.75 -53.78
CA ASP A 136 -52.18 6.74 -54.88
C ASP A 136 -52.52 8.16 -54.34
N ALA A 137 -51.61 9.14 -54.42
CA ALA A 137 -51.34 10.10 -55.51
C ALA A 137 -52.31 11.31 -55.53
N ASP A 138 -51.75 12.54 -55.52
CA ASP A 138 -51.98 13.58 -56.55
C ASP A 138 -51.49 14.99 -56.13
N ALA A 139 -51.13 15.75 -57.17
CA ALA A 139 -50.38 16.99 -57.19
C ALA A 139 -51.25 18.26 -57.40
N ASP A 140 -50.54 19.40 -57.45
CA ASP A 140 -50.85 20.70 -58.06
C ASP A 140 -51.78 21.70 -57.32
N ASP A 141 -51.26 22.90 -57.00
CA ASP A 141 -51.63 24.15 -57.70
C ASP A 141 -50.67 25.35 -57.38
N VAL A 142 -50.66 26.32 -58.29
CA VAL A 142 -49.61 27.32 -58.61
C VAL A 142 -50.02 28.76 -58.22
N LEU A 143 -49.07 29.72 -58.35
CA LEU A 143 -49.17 31.20 -58.57
C LEU A 143 -48.96 32.09 -57.31
N ASP A 144 -48.22 33.21 -57.28
CA ASP A 144 -47.49 34.03 -58.27
C ASP A 144 -46.59 35.10 -57.58
N VAL A 145 -45.41 35.34 -58.17
CA VAL A 145 -44.76 36.63 -58.57
C VAL A 145 -44.24 37.70 -57.55
N GLU A 146 -42.90 37.76 -57.50
CA GLU A 146 -41.93 38.89 -57.64
C GLU A 146 -42.04 40.21 -56.84
N ASP A 147 -40.95 40.58 -56.14
CA ASP A 147 -40.24 41.86 -56.37
C ASP A 147 -38.77 41.77 -55.90
N GLU A 148 -37.85 42.27 -56.72
CA GLU A 148 -36.40 42.30 -56.48
C GLU A 148 -35.97 43.63 -55.83
N THR A 149 -34.89 43.61 -55.04
CA THR A 149 -33.79 44.57 -55.21
C THR A 149 -32.50 44.07 -54.53
N PRO A 150 -31.32 44.25 -55.15
CA PRO A 150 -30.04 43.75 -54.64
C PRO A 150 -29.30 44.84 -53.85
N GLY A 151 -28.77 44.48 -52.68
CA GLY A 151 -27.90 45.32 -51.87
C GLY A 151 -26.73 44.51 -51.34
N ALA A 152 -25.54 44.82 -51.86
CA ALA A 152 -24.26 44.34 -51.36
C ALA A 152 -24.02 44.82 -49.93
N ASP A 153 -23.42 43.97 -49.09
CA ASP A 153 -22.17 44.21 -48.36
C ASP A 153 -22.08 43.33 -47.10
N ALA A 154 -20.85 42.88 -46.85
CA ALA A 154 -20.29 42.41 -45.57
C ALA A 154 -20.50 40.94 -45.18
N ASP A 155 -19.60 40.09 -45.68
CA ASP A 155 -18.97 39.05 -44.87
C ASP A 155 -18.20 39.73 -43.71
N ALA A 156 -18.83 39.84 -42.53
CA ALA A 156 -18.13 40.27 -41.31
C ALA A 156 -18.69 39.73 -39.98
N ASP A 157 -19.84 39.04 -39.95
CA ASP A 157 -20.46 38.61 -38.67
C ASP A 157 -20.82 37.12 -38.64
N ALA A 158 -19.92 36.24 -39.06
CA ALA A 158 -20.14 34.79 -38.95
C ALA A 158 -19.93 34.21 -37.53
N ASP A 159 -19.37 34.99 -36.58
CA ASP A 159 -19.05 34.52 -35.23
C ASP A 159 -19.89 35.16 -34.11
N ALA A 160 -20.82 36.08 -34.41
CA ALA A 160 -21.56 36.82 -33.38
C ALA A 160 -22.80 36.09 -32.82
N ASP A 161 -23.26 35.01 -33.48
CA ASP A 161 -24.48 34.27 -33.11
C ASP A 161 -24.22 32.81 -32.68
N ALA A 162 -22.96 32.41 -32.49
CA ALA A 162 -22.67 31.16 -31.80
C ALA A 162 -22.91 31.38 -30.30
N GLY A 163 -24.07 30.93 -29.80
CA GLY A 163 -24.29 30.83 -28.35
C GLY A 163 -23.12 30.11 -27.67
N PRO A 164 -22.95 30.26 -26.34
CA PRO A 164 -21.73 29.82 -25.66
C PRO A 164 -21.37 28.36 -26.01
N ARG A 165 -20.07 28.11 -26.14
CA ARG A 165 -19.45 26.88 -26.67
C ARG A 165 -19.52 25.72 -25.69
N ALA A 166 -19.66 24.49 -26.19
CA ALA A 166 -19.69 23.30 -25.34
C ALA A 166 -18.29 22.94 -24.82
N ASN A 167 -18.22 22.10 -23.78
CA ASN A 167 -16.94 21.58 -23.28
C ASN A 167 -16.19 20.83 -24.40
N GLY A 168 -14.87 21.03 -24.50
CA GLY A 168 -14.01 20.49 -25.54
C GLY A 168 -13.83 21.40 -26.76
N GLU A 169 -14.63 22.45 -26.92
CA GLU A 169 -14.47 23.41 -28.03
C GLU A 169 -13.36 24.44 -27.74
N PRO A 170 -12.58 24.86 -28.75
CA PRO A 170 -11.56 25.90 -28.58
C PRO A 170 -12.14 27.22 -28.09
N CYS A 171 -11.44 27.86 -27.16
CA CYS A 171 -11.83 29.14 -26.56
C CYS A 171 -10.62 30.06 -26.40
N THR A 172 -10.90 31.35 -26.25
CA THR A 172 -9.90 32.38 -25.92
C THR A 172 -10.24 33.14 -24.65
N LEU A 173 -11.53 33.24 -24.32
CA LEU A 173 -12.05 33.92 -23.15
C LEU A 173 -13.04 33.03 -22.41
N ALA A 174 -13.18 33.24 -21.10
CA ALA A 174 -14.17 32.53 -20.27
C ALA A 174 -15.59 32.69 -20.81
N ALA A 175 -15.92 33.88 -21.33
CA ALA A 175 -17.25 34.18 -21.91
C ALA A 175 -17.59 33.34 -23.15
N ASP A 176 -16.59 32.76 -23.83
CA ASP A 176 -16.81 31.91 -25.01
C ASP A 176 -17.50 30.59 -24.63
N CYS A 177 -17.39 30.15 -23.38
CA CYS A 177 -17.79 28.81 -22.93
C CYS A 177 -19.11 28.81 -22.14
N ARG A 178 -19.95 27.77 -22.33
CA ARG A 178 -21.18 27.58 -21.54
C ARG A 178 -20.91 27.43 -20.04
N SER A 179 -19.77 26.85 -19.71
CA SER A 179 -19.29 26.66 -18.35
C SER A 179 -18.67 27.92 -17.73
N HIS A 180 -18.43 28.97 -18.54
CA HIS A 180 -17.61 30.12 -18.17
C HIS A 180 -16.17 29.77 -17.76
N VAL A 181 -15.66 28.62 -18.20
CA VAL A 181 -14.30 28.15 -17.91
C VAL A 181 -13.59 27.86 -19.24
N CYS A 182 -12.62 28.69 -19.57
CA CYS A 182 -11.71 28.49 -20.70
C CYS A 182 -10.32 28.11 -20.17
N LEU A 183 -9.85 26.91 -20.50
CA LEU A 183 -8.51 26.49 -20.09
C LEU A 183 -7.45 27.30 -20.85
N PRO A 184 -6.34 27.70 -20.20
CA PRO A 184 -5.26 28.40 -20.90
C PRO A 184 -4.63 27.49 -21.96
N PRO A 185 -3.91 28.05 -22.96
CA PRO A 185 -3.27 27.24 -24.00
C PRO A 185 -2.32 26.16 -23.45
N ALA A 186 -1.69 26.40 -22.30
CA ALA A 186 -0.85 25.42 -21.61
C ALA A 186 -1.62 24.18 -21.10
N LEU A 187 -2.94 24.30 -20.96
CA LEU A 187 -3.88 23.25 -20.56
C LEU A 187 -4.86 22.89 -21.69
N GLY A 188 -4.52 23.20 -22.95
CA GLY A 188 -5.28 22.77 -24.13
C GLY A 188 -6.08 23.87 -24.84
N GLY A 189 -6.40 25.00 -24.19
CA GLY A 189 -7.08 26.11 -24.88
C GLY A 189 -8.55 25.85 -25.23
N VAL A 190 -9.26 25.03 -24.43
CA VAL A 190 -10.64 24.59 -24.70
C VAL A 190 -11.57 24.89 -23.53
N CYS A 191 -12.87 24.97 -23.83
CA CYS A 191 -13.92 25.06 -22.82
C CYS A 191 -13.93 23.81 -21.95
N ALA A 192 -13.96 23.97 -20.63
CA ALA A 192 -13.96 22.86 -19.67
C ALA A 192 -15.10 22.98 -18.67
N ALA A 193 -15.49 21.87 -18.04
CA ALA A 193 -16.36 21.94 -16.87
C ALA A 193 -15.62 22.63 -15.72
N GLY A 194 -16.31 23.48 -14.97
CA GLY A 194 -15.82 23.94 -13.67
C GLY A 194 -15.80 22.79 -12.67
N CYS A 195 -14.88 22.81 -11.73
CA CYS A 195 -14.82 21.86 -10.63
C CYS A 195 -14.53 22.57 -9.32
N SER A 196 -14.57 21.83 -8.21
CA SER A 196 -14.10 22.32 -6.92
C SER A 196 -13.30 21.23 -6.23
N PRO A 197 -12.50 21.55 -5.19
CA PRO A 197 -11.77 20.53 -4.45
C PRO A 197 -12.67 19.41 -3.87
N ASP A 198 -13.93 19.72 -3.56
CA ASP A 198 -14.92 18.78 -3.03
C ASP A 198 -15.74 18.06 -4.14
N ASP A 199 -15.55 18.43 -5.42
CA ASP A 199 -16.38 17.96 -6.52
C ASP A 199 -15.51 17.38 -7.65
N ALA A 200 -15.59 16.05 -7.80
CA ALA A 200 -14.75 15.31 -8.73
C ALA A 200 -15.21 15.53 -10.17
N CYS A 201 -14.22 15.75 -11.05
CA CYS A 201 -14.46 15.71 -12.49
C CYS A 201 -14.88 14.30 -12.93
N SER A 202 -15.59 14.21 -14.05
CA SER A 202 -15.93 12.92 -14.69
C SER A 202 -14.69 12.05 -14.91
N TYR A 203 -14.89 10.74 -15.02
CA TYR A 203 -13.80 9.79 -15.29
C TYR A 203 -12.97 10.25 -16.49
N GLY A 204 -11.64 10.17 -16.38
CA GLY A 204 -10.73 10.70 -17.40
C GLY A 204 -10.33 12.17 -17.22
N TYR A 205 -10.81 12.86 -16.19
CA TYR A 205 -10.45 14.26 -15.93
C TYR A 205 -9.86 14.45 -14.52
N ALA A 206 -9.17 15.58 -14.31
CA ALA A 206 -8.66 15.99 -13.01
C ALA A 206 -8.95 17.47 -12.75
N CYS A 207 -9.35 17.80 -11.51
CA CYS A 207 -9.63 19.18 -11.14
C CYS A 207 -8.32 19.95 -10.95
N THR A 208 -8.09 20.96 -11.79
CA THR A 208 -6.82 21.71 -11.83
C THR A 208 -7.08 23.20 -11.58
N PRO A 209 -6.37 23.84 -10.63
CA PRO A 209 -6.40 25.29 -10.46
C PRO A 209 -5.50 25.98 -11.49
N PHE A 210 -5.97 27.09 -12.06
CA PHE A 210 -5.19 27.91 -12.98
C PHE A 210 -5.54 29.40 -12.85
N ALA A 211 -4.60 30.26 -13.27
CA ALA A 211 -4.79 31.70 -13.33
C ALA A 211 -5.62 32.04 -14.58
N ALA A 212 -6.75 32.71 -14.40
CA ALA A 212 -7.68 33.07 -15.47
C ALA A 212 -7.83 34.60 -15.57
N ASP A 213 -8.00 35.09 -16.80
CA ASP A 213 -8.46 36.43 -17.12
C ASP A 213 -9.99 36.39 -17.26
N THR A 214 -10.69 36.85 -16.23
CA THR A 214 -12.15 36.75 -16.14
C THR A 214 -12.87 37.95 -16.72
N ASP A 215 -12.19 39.09 -16.90
CA ASP A 215 -12.77 40.33 -17.45
C ASP A 215 -12.32 40.64 -18.90
N GLY A 216 -11.41 39.83 -19.45
CA GLY A 216 -10.92 39.90 -20.83
C GLY A 216 -9.95 41.06 -21.07
N ASN A 217 -9.34 41.62 -20.02
CA ASN A 217 -8.43 42.76 -20.14
C ASN A 217 -6.99 42.37 -20.54
N GLY A 218 -6.72 41.07 -20.71
CA GLY A 218 -5.41 40.51 -21.03
C GLY A 218 -4.53 40.26 -19.80
N ARG A 219 -5.09 40.28 -18.60
CA ARG A 219 -4.39 40.01 -17.33
C ARG A 219 -5.18 39.03 -16.49
N THR A 220 -4.47 38.10 -15.88
CA THR A 220 -5.05 37.16 -14.92
C THR A 220 -5.45 37.87 -13.63
N ASP A 221 -6.70 37.70 -13.23
CA ASP A 221 -7.34 38.39 -12.10
C ASP A 221 -8.07 37.44 -11.14
N ALA A 222 -8.18 36.15 -11.48
CA ALA A 222 -8.76 35.13 -10.60
C ALA A 222 -8.06 33.77 -10.69
N VAL A 223 -8.14 33.01 -9.60
CA VAL A 223 -7.82 31.57 -9.59
C VAL A 223 -9.12 30.81 -9.84
N VAL A 224 -9.14 30.04 -10.93
CA VAL A 224 -10.31 29.25 -11.37
C VAL A 224 -9.93 27.77 -11.41
N TYR A 225 -10.91 26.89 -11.21
CA TYR A 225 -10.76 25.45 -11.26
C TYR A 225 -11.48 24.89 -12.47
N GLY A 226 -10.80 24.05 -13.24
CA GLY A 226 -11.38 23.41 -14.43
C GLY A 226 -11.01 21.93 -14.50
N CYS A 227 -11.92 21.14 -15.05
CA CYS A 227 -11.68 19.75 -15.38
C CYS A 227 -10.77 19.65 -16.59
N PHE A 228 -9.54 19.24 -16.33
CA PHE A 228 -8.52 19.03 -17.34
C PHE A 228 -8.49 17.55 -17.75
N ASP A 229 -8.53 17.28 -19.05
CA ASP A 229 -8.31 15.95 -19.62
C ASP A 229 -6.83 15.61 -19.48
N TRP A 230 -6.51 14.54 -18.75
CA TRP A 230 -5.12 14.10 -18.58
C TRP A 230 -4.78 13.11 -19.68
N VAL A 231 -3.56 13.21 -20.21
CA VAL A 231 -3.14 12.31 -21.29
C VAL A 231 -2.77 10.97 -20.66
N THR A 232 -3.10 9.87 -21.34
CA THR A 232 -2.61 8.53 -20.98
C THR A 232 -1.07 8.56 -20.88
N GLY A 233 -0.55 8.44 -19.66
CA GLY A 233 0.87 8.54 -19.35
C GLY A 233 1.24 9.60 -18.29
N ASP A 234 0.32 10.50 -17.93
CA ASP A 234 0.54 11.43 -16.81
C ASP A 234 0.60 10.66 -15.48
N LEU A 235 1.46 11.13 -14.58
CA LEU A 235 1.69 10.56 -13.25
C LEU A 235 0.45 10.74 -12.38
N GLN A 236 0.02 9.64 -11.75
CA GLN A 236 -1.04 9.64 -10.75
C GLN A 236 -0.61 10.38 -9.49
N ASP A 237 -1.60 10.81 -8.71
CA ASP A 237 -1.37 11.39 -7.39
C ASP A 237 -0.58 10.41 -6.51
N GLY A 238 0.31 10.95 -5.69
CA GLY A 238 1.23 10.17 -4.86
C GLY A 238 2.50 9.71 -5.58
N LEU A 239 2.66 9.94 -6.89
CA LEU A 239 3.91 9.65 -7.58
C LEU A 239 4.89 10.83 -7.53
N ALA A 240 6.18 10.54 -7.54
CA ALA A 240 7.22 11.57 -7.53
C ALA A 240 7.26 12.33 -8.85
N CYS A 241 7.39 13.66 -8.78
CA CYS A 241 7.40 14.55 -9.93
C CYS A 241 8.48 15.63 -9.81
N THR A 242 8.90 16.17 -10.95
CA THR A 242 9.82 17.30 -11.05
C THR A 242 9.14 18.57 -11.58
N ALA A 243 8.02 18.41 -12.30
CA ALA A 243 7.26 19.51 -12.86
C ALA A 243 5.76 19.23 -12.81
N ALA A 244 4.98 20.32 -12.67
CA ALA A 244 3.51 20.27 -12.70
C ALA A 244 2.97 19.51 -13.91
N GLY A 245 3.59 19.68 -15.08
CA GLY A 245 3.13 19.04 -16.31
C GLY A 245 3.25 17.52 -16.38
N GLU A 246 3.95 16.89 -15.42
CA GLU A 246 4.05 15.43 -15.32
C GLU A 246 2.84 14.82 -14.61
N CYS A 247 2.11 15.60 -13.81
CA CYS A 247 1.04 15.11 -12.95
C CYS A 247 -0.32 15.22 -13.64
N ARG A 248 -1.18 14.21 -13.42
CA ARG A 248 -2.56 14.18 -13.89
C ARG A 248 -3.35 15.43 -13.47
N GLY A 249 -3.22 15.84 -12.21
CA GLY A 249 -3.83 17.08 -11.68
C GLY A 249 -3.04 18.36 -11.97
N ARG A 250 -1.96 18.29 -12.77
CA ARG A 250 -1.03 19.40 -13.06
C ARG A 250 -0.44 20.09 -11.83
N LEU A 251 -0.38 19.37 -10.71
CA LEU A 251 0.11 19.88 -9.44
C LEU A 251 1.26 19.00 -8.95
N CYS A 252 2.46 19.56 -8.98
CA CYS A 252 3.66 18.95 -8.43
C CYS A 252 4.12 19.78 -7.22
N LEU A 253 3.71 19.39 -6.01
CA LEU A 253 4.03 20.14 -4.79
C LEU A 253 4.93 19.30 -3.89
N GLY A 254 6.03 19.89 -3.44
CA GLY A 254 7.01 19.17 -2.64
C GLY A 254 7.60 17.93 -3.32
N GLY A 255 7.59 17.88 -4.66
CA GLY A 255 8.11 16.77 -5.46
C GLY A 255 7.18 15.57 -5.60
N ILE A 256 5.89 15.70 -5.27
CA ILE A 256 4.87 14.67 -5.45
C ILE A 256 3.66 15.23 -6.19
N CYS A 257 3.07 14.41 -7.07
CA CYS A 257 1.80 14.69 -7.71
C CYS A 257 0.69 14.70 -6.66
N THR A 258 -0.04 15.80 -6.61
CA THR A 258 -1.06 16.05 -5.59
C THR A 258 -2.29 16.68 -6.23
N HIS A 259 -3.31 16.92 -5.43
CA HIS A 259 -4.58 17.49 -5.89
C HIS A 259 -5.04 18.63 -4.97
N PRO A 260 -5.99 19.47 -5.44
CA PRO A 260 -6.64 20.45 -4.59
C PRO A 260 -7.38 19.79 -3.43
N CYS A 261 -7.52 20.52 -2.33
CA CYS A 261 -8.25 20.07 -1.16
C CYS A 261 -9.11 21.20 -0.61
N ALA A 262 -10.22 20.84 0.03
CA ALA A 262 -10.99 21.75 0.85
C ALA A 262 -10.59 21.63 2.32
N ASN A 263 -10.20 20.44 2.76
CA ASN A 263 -9.87 20.14 4.15
C ASN A 263 -8.86 18.97 4.27
N ASP A 264 -8.37 18.71 5.48
CA ASP A 264 -7.34 17.69 5.71
C ASP A 264 -7.80 16.25 5.40
N PHE A 265 -9.11 15.97 5.37
CA PHE A 265 -9.64 14.63 5.03
C PHE A 265 -9.52 14.31 3.54
N ASP A 266 -9.38 15.32 2.69
CA ASP A 266 -9.14 15.10 1.26
C ASP A 266 -7.71 14.60 1.02
N CYS A 267 -6.82 14.83 1.99
CA CYS A 267 -5.39 14.57 1.87
C CYS A 267 -4.99 13.20 2.41
N THR A 268 -3.94 12.62 1.83
CA THR A 268 -3.37 11.35 2.30
C THR A 268 -2.57 11.53 3.58
N ALA A 269 -2.32 10.43 4.30
CA ALA A 269 -1.42 10.44 5.45
C ALA A 269 -0.07 11.11 5.10
N LEU A 270 0.46 11.94 6.02
CA LEU A 270 1.63 12.83 5.86
C LEU A 270 1.43 14.10 5.03
N SER A 271 0.22 14.39 4.58
CA SER A 271 -0.12 15.65 3.94
C SER A 271 -1.28 16.35 4.66
N VAL A 272 -1.31 17.67 4.54
CA VAL A 272 -2.30 18.55 5.16
C VAL A 272 -2.77 19.57 4.14
N CYS A 273 -4.02 19.96 4.24
CA CYS A 273 -4.62 20.90 3.32
C CYS A 273 -4.12 22.31 3.63
N ARG A 274 -3.29 22.88 2.74
CA ARG A 274 -2.67 24.19 2.97
C ARG A 274 -2.78 25.12 1.77
N PRO A 275 -2.87 26.44 2.01
CA PRO A 275 -2.78 27.43 0.95
C PRO A 275 -1.45 27.34 0.19
N GLN A 276 -1.56 27.30 -1.13
CA GLN A 276 -0.49 27.33 -2.11
C GLN A 276 -0.59 28.61 -2.92
N SER A 277 0.55 29.16 -3.31
CA SER A 277 0.59 30.36 -4.16
C SER A 277 0.42 29.98 -5.63
N LEU A 278 -0.50 30.66 -6.31
CA LEU A 278 -0.63 30.62 -7.76
C LEU A 278 -0.61 32.07 -8.25
N PRO A 279 0.52 32.57 -8.79
CA PRO A 279 0.68 33.99 -9.08
C PRO A 279 -0.23 34.43 -10.23
N LEU A 280 -1.09 35.39 -9.94
CA LEU A 280 -1.80 36.25 -10.89
C LEU A 280 -0.90 37.41 -11.32
N ASP A 281 -1.30 38.18 -12.33
CA ASP A 281 -0.48 39.28 -12.86
C ASP A 281 -0.25 40.44 -11.88
N ASP A 282 -1.11 40.58 -10.86
CA ASP A 282 -0.92 41.53 -9.75
C ASP A 282 -0.04 40.97 -8.61
N GLY A 283 0.45 39.73 -8.77
CA GLY A 283 1.25 39.01 -7.77
C GLY A 283 0.44 38.42 -6.63
N THR A 284 -0.89 38.50 -6.66
CA THR A 284 -1.80 37.85 -5.71
C THR A 284 -2.26 36.50 -6.26
N GLY A 285 -3.01 35.71 -5.49
CA GLY A 285 -3.54 34.41 -5.94
C GLY A 285 -3.08 33.23 -5.08
N SER A 286 -4.06 32.48 -4.61
CA SER A 286 -3.84 31.29 -3.80
C SER A 286 -4.95 30.27 -4.00
N PHE A 287 -4.60 29.00 -3.90
CA PHE A 287 -5.53 27.87 -3.85
C PHE A 287 -5.15 26.96 -2.67
N THR A 288 -5.99 25.99 -2.33
CA THR A 288 -5.66 24.98 -1.32
C THR A 288 -5.38 23.65 -2.00
N ALA A 289 -4.30 23.00 -1.59
CA ALA A 289 -3.94 21.67 -2.06
C ALA A 289 -3.25 20.88 -0.96
N CYS A 290 -3.27 19.55 -1.12
CA CYS A 290 -2.59 18.66 -0.20
C CYS A 290 -1.09 18.88 -0.31
N ALA A 291 -0.53 19.41 0.78
CA ALA A 291 0.88 19.73 0.89
C ALA A 291 1.51 18.89 1.99
N LEU A 292 2.72 18.45 1.73
CA LEU A 292 3.49 17.64 2.69
C LEU A 292 3.75 18.44 3.96
N GLU A 293 3.61 17.77 5.11
CA GLU A 293 4.02 18.37 6.37
C GLU A 293 5.54 18.60 6.37
N PRO A 294 6.03 19.75 6.88
CA PRO A 294 7.45 19.93 7.11
C PRO A 294 7.90 18.96 8.22
N VAL A 295 8.94 18.17 7.93
CA VAL A 295 9.48 17.17 8.86
C VAL A 295 10.96 17.48 9.15
N GLY A 296 11.37 17.35 10.41
CA GLY A 296 12.74 17.52 10.85
C GLY A 296 13.66 16.42 10.32
N THR A 297 14.96 16.73 10.19
CA THR A 297 15.97 15.72 9.85
C THR A 297 16.13 14.72 11.00
N GLY A 298 16.08 13.43 10.67
CA GLY A 298 16.15 12.32 11.61
C GLY A 298 14.89 12.11 12.45
N GLU A 299 13.78 12.76 12.09
CA GLU A 299 12.48 12.57 12.75
C GLU A 299 11.80 11.29 12.22
N THR A 300 11.07 10.61 13.10
CA THR A 300 10.21 9.47 12.76
C THR A 300 8.76 9.86 13.02
N ARG A 301 7.89 9.65 12.03
CA ARG A 301 6.44 9.83 12.16
C ARG A 301 5.76 8.48 12.30
N GLU A 302 4.86 8.40 13.28
CA GLU A 302 3.95 7.27 13.50
C GLU A 302 2.58 7.61 12.91
N LEU A 303 2.02 6.69 12.14
CA LEU A 303 0.78 6.86 11.39
C LEU A 303 -0.13 5.65 11.63
N GLU A 304 -1.28 5.89 12.24
CA GLU A 304 -2.31 4.87 12.37
C GLU A 304 -3.00 4.66 11.02
N LEU A 305 -2.83 3.49 10.41
CA LEU A 305 -3.43 3.12 9.13
C LEU A 305 -4.84 2.52 9.30
N GLY A 306 -5.19 2.20 10.54
CA GLY A 306 -6.49 1.65 10.91
C GLY A 306 -6.52 0.12 10.95
N PRO A 307 -7.53 -0.44 11.63
CA PRO A 307 -7.66 -1.89 11.78
C PRO A 307 -8.21 -2.55 10.52
N GLN A 308 -7.79 -3.79 10.28
CA GLN A 308 -8.42 -4.69 9.32
C GLN A 308 -8.85 -5.99 10.01
N VAL A 309 -10.01 -6.53 9.64
CA VAL A 309 -10.43 -7.87 10.04
C VAL A 309 -9.95 -8.85 8.97
N ILE A 310 -9.02 -9.74 9.32
CA ILE A 310 -8.41 -10.68 8.39
C ILE A 310 -8.62 -12.10 8.92
N ALA A 311 -9.02 -13.02 8.04
CA ALA A 311 -9.14 -14.44 8.37
C ALA A 311 -7.79 -15.15 8.15
N THR A 312 -7.45 -16.09 9.01
CA THR A 312 -6.28 -16.96 8.82
C THR A 312 -6.35 -17.68 7.47
N GLY A 313 -5.25 -17.74 6.74
CA GLY A 313 -5.17 -18.29 5.38
C GLY A 313 -5.66 -17.34 4.29
N THR A 314 -5.93 -16.08 4.61
CA THR A 314 -6.39 -15.05 3.66
C THR A 314 -5.48 -13.82 3.68
N MET A 315 -5.64 -12.98 2.66
CA MET A 315 -4.98 -11.68 2.56
C MET A 315 -5.92 -10.57 3.01
N GLY A 316 -5.36 -9.52 3.60
CA GLY A 316 -6.06 -8.28 3.92
C GLY A 316 -6.24 -7.38 2.70
N ARG A 317 -6.91 -6.24 2.91
CA ARG A 317 -6.93 -5.16 1.94
C ARG A 317 -5.52 -4.58 1.81
N ALA A 318 -5.09 -4.35 0.58
CA ALA A 318 -3.82 -3.69 0.31
C ALA A 318 -3.72 -2.35 1.05
N GLY A 319 -2.63 -2.19 1.80
CA GLY A 319 -2.23 -0.92 2.38
C GLY A 319 -1.52 -0.06 1.34
N GLU A 320 -1.65 1.26 1.49
CA GLU A 320 -0.99 2.24 0.64
C GLU A 320 -0.51 3.42 1.49
N LEU A 321 0.67 3.94 1.17
CA LEU A 321 1.21 5.16 1.79
C LEU A 321 2.05 5.95 0.80
N TRP A 322 1.84 7.27 0.77
CA TRP A 322 2.58 8.19 -0.10
C TRP A 322 3.73 8.82 0.69
N LEU A 323 4.96 8.52 0.27
CA LEU A 323 6.16 8.94 0.99
C LEU A 323 6.81 10.15 0.33
N PRO A 324 6.98 11.27 1.05
CA PRO A 324 7.56 12.49 0.50
C PRO A 324 9.05 12.38 0.19
N PRO A 325 9.60 13.30 -0.62
CA PRO A 325 11.04 13.50 -0.70
C PRO A 325 11.61 13.79 0.69
N GLY A 326 12.69 13.10 1.02
CA GLY A 326 13.33 13.16 2.34
C GLY A 326 12.94 12.03 3.29
N ALA A 327 11.88 11.27 3.01
CA ALA A 327 11.70 9.96 3.63
C ALA A 327 12.83 9.02 3.21
N VAL A 328 13.36 8.24 4.15
CA VAL A 328 14.47 7.29 3.90
C VAL A 328 14.11 5.85 4.20
N SER A 329 12.98 5.61 4.88
CA SER A 329 12.44 4.28 5.13
C SER A 329 10.97 4.30 5.56
N LEU A 330 10.37 3.12 5.47
CA LEU A 330 9.02 2.77 5.93
C LEU A 330 9.10 1.45 6.71
N LEU A 331 8.56 1.44 7.93
CA LEU A 331 8.26 0.21 8.67
C LEU A 331 6.75 0.14 8.90
N VAL A 332 6.10 -0.93 8.46
CA VAL A 332 4.70 -1.22 8.74
C VAL A 332 4.62 -2.29 9.82
N LEU A 333 3.93 -1.97 10.90
CA LEU A 333 3.68 -2.85 12.04
C LEU A 333 2.23 -3.32 12.01
N GLY A 334 1.99 -4.62 11.97
CA GLY A 334 0.68 -5.23 12.13
C GLY A 334 0.57 -5.92 13.48
N ARG A 335 -0.38 -5.53 14.33
CA ARG A 335 -0.57 -6.11 15.67
C ARG A 335 -1.97 -6.68 15.83
N GLN A 336 -2.05 -7.96 16.22
CA GLN A 336 -3.32 -8.57 16.59
C GLN A 336 -3.91 -7.93 17.85
N ARG A 337 -5.22 -7.68 17.83
CA ARG A 337 -5.96 -7.29 19.04
C ARG A 337 -6.23 -8.46 19.97
N SER A 338 -6.35 -9.68 19.43
CA SER A 338 -6.47 -10.88 20.24
C SER A 338 -5.11 -11.44 20.63
N THR A 339 -5.12 -12.43 21.53
CA THR A 339 -3.93 -13.17 21.96
C THR A 339 -3.84 -14.57 21.34
N ARG A 340 -4.61 -14.83 20.26
CA ARG A 340 -4.73 -16.16 19.63
C ARG A 340 -3.46 -16.65 18.96
N GLY A 341 -2.50 -15.76 18.69
CA GLY A 341 -1.17 -16.17 18.24
C GLY A 341 -1.07 -16.51 16.77
N GLY A 342 -1.93 -15.95 15.91
CA GLY A 342 -1.72 -16.10 14.46
C GLY A 342 -0.45 -15.39 14.01
N TRP A 343 0.03 -15.67 12.81
CA TRP A 343 1.22 -15.05 12.25
C TRP A 343 0.84 -13.93 11.30
N VAL A 344 1.31 -12.72 11.57
CA VAL A 344 1.05 -11.53 10.77
C VAL A 344 2.24 -11.27 9.87
N GLY A 345 2.00 -11.03 8.59
CA GLY A 345 3.06 -10.63 7.67
C GLY A 345 2.57 -9.84 6.47
N VAL A 346 3.45 -9.68 5.50
CA VAL A 346 3.17 -9.14 4.18
C VAL A 346 3.27 -10.28 3.16
N TYR A 347 2.36 -10.29 2.18
CA TYR A 347 2.40 -11.21 1.04
C TYR A 347 3.20 -10.61 -0.10
N ASP A 348 2.79 -9.45 -0.61
CA ASP A 348 3.52 -8.72 -1.66
C ASP A 348 3.71 -7.26 -1.27
N ALA A 349 4.77 -6.62 -1.76
CA ALA A 349 5.00 -5.19 -1.65
C ALA A 349 5.63 -4.59 -2.90
N TYR A 350 5.21 -3.38 -3.25
CA TYR A 350 5.64 -2.66 -4.45
C TYR A 350 6.14 -1.25 -4.12
N ASP A 351 7.18 -0.83 -4.86
CA ASP A 351 7.72 0.54 -4.78
C ASP A 351 6.97 1.52 -5.73
N PRO A 352 7.28 2.82 -5.66
CA PRO A 352 6.66 3.84 -6.52
C PRO A 352 6.91 3.66 -8.03
N ALA A 353 7.87 2.83 -8.43
CA ALA A 353 8.11 2.47 -9.82
C ALA A 353 7.39 1.17 -10.23
N SER A 354 6.46 0.70 -9.39
CA SER A 354 5.77 -0.58 -9.52
C SER A 354 6.71 -1.79 -9.58
N ALA A 355 7.94 -1.64 -9.06
CA ALA A 355 8.85 -2.76 -8.92
C ALA A 355 8.39 -3.61 -7.72
N HIS A 356 8.36 -4.92 -7.93
CA HIS A 356 8.08 -5.87 -6.85
C HIS A 356 9.29 -5.92 -5.91
N ILE A 357 9.13 -5.38 -4.69
CA ILE A 357 10.24 -5.29 -3.71
C ILE A 357 10.25 -6.43 -2.71
N TYR A 358 9.14 -7.15 -2.57
CA TYR A 358 9.06 -8.34 -1.74
C TYR A 358 7.87 -9.19 -2.19
N SER A 359 8.08 -10.51 -2.23
CA SER A 359 7.01 -11.50 -2.32
C SER A 359 7.25 -12.62 -1.32
N TYR A 360 6.22 -12.98 -0.58
CA TYR A 360 6.22 -14.11 0.33
C TYR A 360 6.32 -15.43 -0.45
N ALA A 361 5.67 -15.53 -1.62
CA ALA A 361 5.77 -16.71 -2.47
C ALA A 361 7.22 -16.94 -2.94
N ASP A 362 7.86 -15.89 -3.47
CA ASP A 362 9.27 -15.95 -3.85
C ASP A 362 10.15 -16.30 -2.64
N PHE A 363 9.89 -15.68 -1.49
CA PHE A 363 10.62 -15.92 -0.25
C PHE A 363 10.59 -17.39 0.19
N VAL A 364 9.42 -18.04 0.18
CA VAL A 364 9.27 -19.43 0.61
C VAL A 364 9.70 -20.44 -0.45
N ASP A 365 9.60 -20.09 -1.73
CA ASP A 365 10.09 -20.92 -2.85
C ASP A 365 11.61 -20.79 -3.06
N GLY A 366 12.24 -19.87 -2.34
CA GLY A 366 13.67 -19.64 -2.36
C GLY A 366 14.20 -18.82 -3.53
N LEU A 367 13.35 -17.97 -4.07
CA LEU A 367 13.70 -16.93 -5.03
C LEU A 367 14.04 -15.67 -4.25
N ASP A 368 15.31 -15.23 -4.23
CA ASP A 368 15.82 -14.17 -3.34
C ASP A 368 15.15 -12.81 -3.62
N PRO A 369 14.17 -12.36 -2.80
CA PRO A 369 13.53 -11.07 -3.02
C PRO A 369 14.47 -9.94 -2.59
N PRO A 370 14.38 -8.74 -3.20
CA PRO A 370 15.35 -7.68 -2.92
C PRO A 370 15.22 -7.10 -1.51
N ASN A 371 14.04 -7.16 -0.90
CA ASN A 371 13.79 -6.90 0.52
C ASN A 371 13.36 -8.21 1.18
N TRP A 372 13.71 -8.45 2.44
CA TRP A 372 13.27 -9.66 3.16
C TRP A 372 12.23 -9.33 4.23
N HIS A 373 11.36 -10.28 4.53
CA HIS A 373 10.42 -10.18 5.64
C HIS A 373 9.99 -11.59 6.04
N MET A 374 9.85 -11.80 7.34
CA MET A 374 9.30 -13.04 7.89
C MET A 374 8.01 -12.69 8.64
N PRO A 375 6.90 -13.41 8.40
CA PRO A 375 5.74 -13.33 9.25
C PRO A 375 6.11 -13.69 10.68
N ASP A 376 5.41 -13.09 11.65
CA ASP A 376 5.73 -13.29 13.06
C ASP A 376 4.45 -13.35 13.91
N SER A 377 4.52 -14.06 15.04
CA SER A 377 3.36 -14.41 15.87
C SER A 377 2.86 -13.19 16.65
N ARG A 378 1.53 -12.96 16.69
CA ARG A 378 0.85 -11.80 17.32
C ARG A 378 1.17 -10.42 16.76
N LEU A 379 2.37 -10.18 16.25
CA LEU A 379 2.89 -8.91 15.78
C LEU A 379 3.87 -9.16 14.63
N GLY A 380 3.70 -8.49 13.49
CA GLY A 380 4.61 -8.59 12.35
C GLY A 380 5.12 -7.21 11.91
N SER A 381 6.41 -7.12 11.60
CA SER A 381 7.05 -5.87 11.13
C SER A 381 7.60 -6.05 9.72
N PHE A 382 7.07 -5.28 8.77
CA PHE A 382 7.62 -5.17 7.43
C PHE A 382 8.44 -3.87 7.31
N PHE A 383 9.74 -3.99 7.09
CA PHE A 383 10.64 -2.84 7.00
C PHE A 383 11.26 -2.76 5.61
N THR A 384 11.11 -1.60 4.96
CA THR A 384 11.73 -1.30 3.68
C THR A 384 12.39 0.09 3.71
N PRO A 385 13.64 0.22 3.24
CA PRO A 385 14.50 -0.84 2.74
C PRO A 385 15.25 -1.53 3.88
N ASN A 386 15.23 -2.85 3.96
CA ASN A 386 16.14 -3.64 4.81
C ASN A 386 17.32 -4.24 4.03
N SER A 387 17.53 -3.75 2.81
CA SER A 387 18.61 -4.11 1.92
C SER A 387 19.06 -2.89 1.11
N ASN A 388 20.36 -2.78 0.88
CA ASN A 388 20.93 -1.79 -0.06
C ASN A 388 20.74 -2.17 -1.54
N ARG A 389 20.07 -3.29 -1.84
CA ARG A 389 19.61 -3.67 -3.18
C ARG A 389 18.30 -2.96 -3.55
N VAL A 390 17.53 -2.52 -2.55
CA VAL A 390 16.30 -1.74 -2.72
C VAL A 390 16.64 -0.26 -2.77
N THR A 391 16.30 0.39 -3.89
CA THR A 391 16.37 1.85 -3.97
C THR A 391 15.10 2.43 -3.38
N PHE A 392 15.20 3.09 -2.22
CA PHE A 392 14.07 3.78 -1.61
C PHE A 392 13.77 5.08 -2.37
N ARG A 393 12.56 5.18 -2.91
CA ARG A 393 12.06 6.31 -3.70
C ARG A 393 10.99 7.08 -2.92
N ALA A 394 10.86 8.36 -3.22
CA ALA A 394 9.64 9.07 -2.87
C ALA A 394 8.48 8.56 -3.76
N GLY A 395 7.28 8.59 -3.21
CA GLY A 395 6.04 8.27 -3.90
C GLY A 395 5.24 7.16 -3.22
N ARG A 396 4.35 6.53 -3.98
CA ARG A 396 3.37 5.56 -3.51
C ARG A 396 3.95 4.17 -3.29
N TYR A 397 3.91 3.69 -2.06
CA TYR A 397 4.19 2.28 -1.71
C TYR A 397 2.89 1.55 -1.45
N THR A 398 2.82 0.30 -1.88
CA THR A 398 1.70 -0.60 -1.60
C THR A 398 2.20 -1.91 -1.01
N TRP A 399 1.38 -2.52 -0.17
CA TRP A 399 1.66 -3.86 0.38
C TRP A 399 0.36 -4.59 0.69
N THR A 400 0.39 -5.92 0.63
CA THR A 400 -0.77 -6.77 0.92
C THR A 400 -0.51 -7.53 2.21
N PRO A 401 -1.25 -7.26 3.31
CA PRO A 401 -1.09 -8.02 4.54
C PRO A 401 -1.56 -9.47 4.37
N ILE A 402 -0.92 -10.40 5.06
CA ILE A 402 -1.33 -11.80 5.14
C ILE A 402 -1.37 -12.26 6.60
N PHE A 403 -2.28 -13.20 6.87
CA PHE A 403 -2.49 -13.73 8.21
C PHE A 403 -2.55 -15.26 8.18
N PHE A 404 -1.69 -15.94 8.95
CA PHE A 404 -1.66 -17.40 9.04
C PHE A 404 -2.13 -17.89 10.41
N PRO A 405 -2.77 -19.07 10.49
CA PRO A 405 -3.11 -19.66 11.77
C PRO A 405 -1.85 -20.17 12.50
N PRO A 406 -1.86 -20.24 13.84
CA PRO A 406 -0.74 -20.80 14.61
C PRO A 406 -0.52 -22.30 14.33
N THR A 407 -1.59 -23.00 13.97
CA THR A 407 -1.57 -24.42 13.61
C THR A 407 -2.43 -24.68 12.38
N GLU A 408 -2.11 -25.71 11.59
CA GLU A 408 -2.86 -26.05 10.38
C GLU A 408 -4.34 -26.40 10.63
N THR A 409 -4.69 -26.75 11.87
CA THR A 409 -6.06 -27.14 12.24
C THR A 409 -6.92 -25.97 12.69
N GLU A 410 -6.34 -24.80 12.89
CA GLU A 410 -7.05 -23.62 13.37
C GLU A 410 -7.46 -22.71 12.23
N SER A 411 -8.66 -22.13 12.34
CA SER A 411 -9.13 -21.08 11.46
C SER A 411 -9.94 -20.07 12.26
N PHE A 412 -9.59 -18.80 12.13
CA PHE A 412 -10.30 -17.70 12.77
C PHE A 412 -10.06 -16.38 12.06
N SER A 413 -10.90 -15.40 12.36
CA SER A 413 -10.65 -14.00 12.01
C SER A 413 -10.19 -13.24 13.23
N ASP A 414 -9.27 -12.30 13.02
CA ASP A 414 -8.86 -11.35 14.05
C ASP A 414 -8.80 -9.93 13.48
N THR A 415 -8.88 -8.95 14.36
CA THR A 415 -8.61 -7.56 14.04
C THR A 415 -7.13 -7.29 14.19
N ILE A 416 -6.49 -6.84 13.12
CA ILE A 416 -5.09 -6.47 13.07
C ILE A 416 -5.01 -4.95 12.93
N ASP A 417 -4.42 -4.30 13.92
CA ASP A 417 -4.12 -2.87 13.89
C ASP A 417 -2.84 -2.64 13.10
N PHE A 418 -2.89 -1.77 12.08
CA PHE A 418 -1.71 -1.41 11.30
C PHE A 418 -1.25 0.01 11.62
N THR A 419 0.05 0.12 11.91
CA THR A 419 0.74 1.40 12.17
C THR A 419 1.96 1.48 11.26
N ALA A 420 2.15 2.62 10.58
CA ALA A 420 3.35 2.90 9.81
C ALA A 420 4.29 3.84 10.56
N TYR A 421 5.58 3.55 10.50
CA TYR A 421 6.67 4.37 10.99
C TYR A 421 7.51 4.82 9.80
N VAL A 422 7.52 6.12 9.54
CA VAL A 422 8.27 6.72 8.43
C VAL A 422 9.42 7.53 9.00
N LYS A 423 10.65 7.18 8.61
CA LYS A 423 11.84 7.95 8.98
C LYS A 423 12.18 8.97 7.91
N PHE A 424 12.47 10.18 8.34
CA PHE A 424 12.85 11.30 7.48
C PHE A 424 14.29 11.67 7.75
N ASP A 425 15.11 11.66 6.71
CA ASP A 425 16.47 12.17 6.78
C ASP A 425 16.93 12.62 5.39
N PRO A 426 16.76 13.91 5.05
CA PRO A 426 17.19 14.44 3.76
C PRO A 426 18.70 14.26 3.48
N ALA A 427 19.53 14.08 4.51
CA ALA A 427 20.95 13.78 4.36
C ALA A 427 21.22 12.29 4.08
N GLY A 428 20.19 11.44 4.06
CA GLY A 428 20.26 10.04 3.69
C GLY A 428 20.66 9.10 4.84
N ALA A 429 20.45 9.50 6.09
CA ALA A 429 20.74 8.70 7.29
C ALA A 429 22.22 8.25 7.35
N VAL A 430 23.13 9.22 7.44
CA VAL A 430 24.59 8.99 7.45
C VAL A 430 25.15 8.65 8.83
N ALA A 431 24.44 8.99 9.89
CA ALA A 431 24.77 8.66 11.27
C ALA A 431 23.49 8.54 12.09
N GLY A 432 23.58 8.02 13.31
CA GLY A 432 22.44 7.94 14.21
C GLY A 432 22.81 7.67 15.66
N ARG A 433 21.80 7.70 16.52
CA ARG A 433 21.93 7.45 17.95
C ARG A 433 20.95 6.37 18.41
N LEU A 434 21.44 5.43 19.20
CA LEU A 434 20.64 4.38 19.82
C LEU A 434 20.60 4.58 21.33
N VAL A 435 19.39 4.63 21.89
CA VAL A 435 19.12 4.64 23.34
C VAL A 435 18.70 3.24 23.74
N ALA A 436 19.14 2.79 24.93
CA ALA A 436 18.84 1.44 25.38
C ALA A 436 18.38 1.37 26.84
N ASN A 437 17.39 0.52 27.07
CA ASN A 437 16.91 0.11 28.37
C ASN A 437 17.50 -1.26 28.69
N LEU A 438 18.25 -1.33 29.79
CA LEU A 438 18.97 -2.51 30.24
C LEU A 438 18.24 -3.10 31.45
N PHE A 439 17.60 -4.24 31.24
CA PHE A 439 16.84 -4.96 32.27
C PHE A 439 17.65 -6.13 32.81
N PHE A 440 17.78 -6.24 34.12
CA PHE A 440 18.54 -7.31 34.78
C PHE A 440 17.58 -8.26 35.47
N VAL A 441 17.66 -9.56 35.16
CA VAL A 441 16.72 -10.58 35.61
C VAL A 441 17.45 -11.60 36.47
N GLY A 442 17.66 -11.26 37.74
CA GLY A 442 18.29 -12.15 38.71
C GLY A 442 19.75 -12.51 38.38
N THR A 443 20.48 -11.61 37.71
CA THR A 443 21.85 -11.82 37.25
C THR A 443 22.91 -11.45 38.30
N THR A 444 24.16 -11.86 38.08
CA THR A 444 25.29 -11.51 39.00
C THR A 444 25.73 -10.05 38.92
N VAL A 445 25.34 -9.34 37.86
CA VAL A 445 25.37 -7.88 37.77
C VAL A 445 23.94 -7.39 37.77
N ASP A 446 23.62 -6.37 38.55
CA ASP A 446 22.28 -5.77 38.69
C ASP A 446 22.31 -4.30 38.27
N ALA A 447 21.15 -3.65 38.24
CA ALA A 447 21.02 -2.25 37.82
C ALA A 447 21.87 -1.29 38.66
N ALA A 448 22.07 -1.59 39.96
CA ALA A 448 22.86 -0.76 40.86
C ALA A 448 24.37 -0.91 40.63
N SER A 449 24.85 -2.12 40.36
CA SER A 449 26.28 -2.43 40.19
C SER A 449 26.76 -2.26 38.75
N ALA A 450 25.89 -2.44 37.75
CA ALA A 450 26.22 -2.39 36.32
C ALA A 450 27.03 -1.15 35.89
N PRO A 451 26.70 0.09 36.33
CA PRO A 451 27.48 1.27 35.95
C PRO A 451 28.93 1.26 36.42
N SER A 452 29.25 0.49 37.46
CA SER A 452 30.59 0.42 38.07
C SER A 452 31.32 -0.92 37.81
N SER A 453 30.62 -1.91 37.25
CA SER A 453 31.15 -3.23 36.98
C SER A 453 32.10 -3.21 35.78
N THR A 454 33.41 -3.34 36.01
CA THR A 454 34.41 -3.33 34.93
C THR A 454 34.09 -4.33 33.82
N ARG A 455 33.65 -5.55 34.18
CA ARG A 455 33.30 -6.61 33.21
C ARG A 455 32.08 -6.26 32.36
N PHE A 456 31.06 -5.63 32.94
CA PHE A 456 29.86 -5.23 32.21
C PHE A 456 30.13 -4.00 31.35
N GLN A 457 30.92 -3.05 31.86
CA GLN A 457 31.36 -1.89 31.10
C GLN A 457 32.28 -2.28 29.92
N ASN A 458 33.00 -3.41 29.98
CA ASN A 458 33.69 -3.96 28.80
C ASN A 458 32.67 -4.38 27.72
N ALA A 459 31.60 -5.09 28.11
CA ALA A 459 30.55 -5.50 27.18
C ALA A 459 29.89 -4.30 26.49
N LEU A 460 29.53 -3.26 27.25
CA LEU A 460 28.97 -2.03 26.66
C LEU A 460 29.96 -1.35 25.72
N ARG A 461 31.26 -1.27 26.09
CA ARG A 461 32.29 -0.68 25.22
C ARG A 461 32.46 -1.44 23.91
N GLU A 462 32.39 -2.77 23.92
CA GLU A 462 32.49 -3.55 22.70
C GLU A 462 31.27 -3.33 21.81
N TRP A 463 30.07 -3.33 22.38
CA TRP A 463 28.85 -2.99 21.64
C TRP A 463 28.92 -1.58 21.02
N GLU A 464 29.32 -0.58 21.82
CA GLU A 464 29.54 0.80 21.38
C GLU A 464 30.57 0.86 20.24
N SER A 465 31.69 0.13 20.35
CA SER A 465 32.77 0.09 19.35
C SER A 465 32.30 -0.47 18.01
N ILE A 466 31.57 -1.59 18.05
CA ILE A 466 31.01 -2.23 16.84
C ILE A 466 30.07 -1.27 16.12
N TYR A 467 29.15 -0.63 16.85
CA TYR A 467 28.16 0.28 16.26
C TYR A 467 28.77 1.62 15.83
N ALA A 468 29.81 2.09 16.51
CA ALA A 468 30.56 3.28 16.10
C ALA A 468 31.21 3.09 14.71
N SER A 469 31.59 1.87 14.34
CA SER A 469 32.18 1.57 13.01
C SER A 469 31.23 1.89 11.85
N ILE A 470 29.91 1.89 12.10
CA ILE A 470 28.86 2.25 11.14
C ILE A 470 28.19 3.59 11.45
N GLY A 471 28.83 4.44 12.26
CA GLY A 471 28.32 5.78 12.56
C GLY A 471 27.09 5.81 13.48
N ILE A 472 26.88 4.75 14.28
CA ILE A 472 25.86 4.74 15.33
C ILE A 472 26.51 4.98 16.69
N THR A 473 26.03 5.99 17.41
CA THR A 473 26.40 6.22 18.81
C THR A 473 25.40 5.51 19.72
N VAL A 474 25.83 4.49 20.45
CA VAL A 474 25.01 3.86 21.50
C VAL A 474 25.25 4.62 22.81
N SER A 475 24.20 5.13 23.44
CA SER A 475 24.33 5.91 24.68
C SER A 475 22.99 6.07 25.41
N GLY A 476 23.01 6.68 26.60
CA GLY A 476 21.76 6.99 27.32
C GLY A 476 21.11 5.77 27.96
N TYR A 477 21.93 4.87 28.52
CA TYR A 477 21.46 3.65 29.17
C TYR A 477 20.57 3.93 30.39
N THR A 478 19.41 3.27 30.43
CA THR A 478 18.62 3.12 31.65
C THR A 478 18.83 1.74 32.22
N TYR A 479 19.08 1.62 33.52
CA TYR A 479 19.31 0.34 34.20
C TYR A 479 18.10 0.01 35.08
N THR A 480 17.55 -1.20 34.99
CA THR A 480 16.35 -1.60 35.74
C THR A 480 16.42 -3.06 36.16
N ASP A 481 16.15 -3.35 37.43
CA ASP A 481 16.03 -4.73 37.90
C ASP A 481 14.60 -5.23 37.74
N ILE A 482 14.44 -6.43 37.18
CA ILE A 482 13.21 -7.21 37.28
C ILE A 482 13.28 -7.99 38.60
N THR A 483 12.26 -7.83 39.45
CA THR A 483 12.26 -8.38 40.81
C THR A 483 11.06 -9.28 41.08
N GLY A 484 11.12 -10.06 42.17
CA GLY A 484 9.97 -10.81 42.68
C GLY A 484 9.66 -12.08 41.89
N ALA A 485 8.38 -12.30 41.59
CA ALA A 485 7.95 -13.52 40.90
C ALA A 485 8.54 -13.61 39.48
N SER A 486 8.52 -12.51 38.72
CA SER A 486 9.08 -12.45 37.37
C SER A 486 10.59 -12.73 37.34
N GLU A 487 11.34 -12.24 38.32
CA GLU A 487 12.76 -12.58 38.46
C GLU A 487 12.96 -14.08 38.65
N THR A 488 12.15 -14.71 39.52
CA THR A 488 12.28 -16.13 39.82
C THR A 488 11.94 -17.00 38.61
N THR A 489 10.90 -16.61 37.86
CA THR A 489 10.48 -17.30 36.63
C THR A 489 11.52 -17.13 35.53
N TYR A 490 11.90 -15.90 35.20
CA TYR A 490 12.64 -15.62 33.97
C TYR A 490 14.16 -15.52 34.11
N ARG A 491 14.71 -15.81 35.31
CA ARG A 491 16.17 -15.79 35.50
C ARG A 491 16.88 -16.82 34.61
N VAL A 492 16.30 -18.01 34.46
CA VAL A 492 16.76 -19.02 33.50
C VAL A 492 15.61 -19.24 32.51
N VAL A 493 15.76 -18.73 31.29
CA VAL A 493 14.64 -18.64 30.34
C VAL A 493 14.45 -19.97 29.61
N ASP A 494 13.24 -20.51 29.66
CA ASP A 494 12.86 -21.65 28.84
C ASP A 494 12.49 -21.23 27.41
N TYR A 495 13.35 -21.62 26.47
CA TYR A 495 13.13 -21.43 25.04
C TYR A 495 12.27 -22.56 24.49
N ALA A 496 10.99 -22.26 24.23
CA ALA A 496 10.12 -23.11 23.43
C ALA A 496 10.38 -22.87 21.92
N ASP A 497 9.87 -23.76 21.06
CA ASP A 497 10.04 -23.69 19.60
C ASP A 497 9.52 -22.37 18.95
N ASP A 498 8.76 -21.54 19.69
CA ASP A 498 8.25 -20.22 19.27
C ASP A 498 8.30 -19.20 20.44
N ILE A 499 8.62 -17.94 20.12
CA ILE A 499 8.80 -16.79 21.05
C ILE A 499 7.55 -16.59 21.93
N ASP A 500 6.36 -16.78 21.37
CA ASP A 500 5.09 -16.57 22.05
C ASP A 500 4.59 -17.76 22.89
N SER A 501 5.19 -18.93 22.69
CA SER A 501 4.80 -20.19 23.33
C SER A 501 5.62 -20.53 24.58
N GLY A 502 6.76 -19.87 24.78
CA GLY A 502 7.69 -20.06 25.90
C GLY A 502 7.79 -18.85 26.82
N GLU A 503 8.91 -18.74 27.54
CA GLU A 503 9.16 -17.65 28.49
C GLU A 503 9.74 -16.38 27.84
N VAL A 504 10.21 -16.48 26.59
CA VAL A 504 10.83 -15.39 25.81
C VAL A 504 9.88 -14.20 25.64
N GLY A 505 8.76 -14.39 24.96
CA GLY A 505 7.79 -13.32 24.69
C GLY A 505 7.26 -12.67 25.98
N PRO A 506 6.77 -13.45 26.97
CA PRO A 506 6.34 -12.92 28.26
C PRO A 506 7.40 -12.11 29.01
N LEU A 507 8.69 -12.47 28.91
CA LEU A 507 9.79 -11.68 29.47
C LEU A 507 9.92 -10.34 28.74
N MET A 508 9.95 -10.34 27.41
CA MET A 508 10.07 -9.10 26.62
C MET A 508 8.90 -8.13 26.87
N ALA A 509 7.70 -8.67 27.10
CA ALA A 509 6.51 -7.90 27.44
C ALA A 509 6.61 -7.16 28.79
N LEU A 510 7.58 -7.50 29.66
CA LEU A 510 7.84 -6.74 30.91
C LEU A 510 8.37 -5.31 30.65
N SER A 511 8.74 -4.99 29.41
CA SER A 511 9.06 -3.62 29.00
C SER A 511 7.85 -2.68 28.97
N ALA A 512 6.63 -3.18 29.23
CA ALA A 512 5.40 -2.40 29.23
C ALA A 512 5.45 -1.15 30.13
N GLY A 513 4.73 -0.10 29.71
CA GLY A 513 4.64 1.18 30.43
C GLY A 513 5.74 2.18 30.08
N ARG A 514 6.65 1.83 29.18
CA ARG A 514 7.67 2.72 28.62
C ARG A 514 7.17 3.42 27.36
N THR A 515 7.70 4.61 27.08
CA THR A 515 7.20 5.48 26.00
C THR A 515 8.30 6.18 25.20
N GLU A 516 9.56 6.02 25.60
CA GLU A 516 10.70 6.61 24.91
C GLU A 516 11.15 5.77 23.70
N GLN A 517 11.78 6.39 22.71
CA GLN A 517 12.39 5.64 21.60
C GLN A 517 13.70 4.99 22.06
N ALA A 518 13.61 3.82 22.69
CA ALA A 518 14.77 3.04 23.12
C ALA A 518 14.59 1.56 22.83
N ILE A 519 15.69 0.87 22.55
CA ILE A 519 15.69 -0.59 22.46
C ILE A 519 15.72 -1.20 23.87
N ASN A 520 15.02 -2.30 24.07
CA ASN A 520 15.02 -3.02 25.33
C ASN A 520 15.97 -4.23 25.22
N VAL A 521 16.89 -4.33 26.18
CA VAL A 521 17.86 -5.43 26.29
C VAL A 521 17.65 -6.08 27.66
N PHE A 522 17.19 -7.33 27.68
CA PHE A 522 17.06 -8.11 28.90
C PHE A 522 18.29 -8.98 29.10
N PHE A 523 18.89 -8.90 30.27
CA PHE A 523 19.98 -9.73 30.71
C PHE A 523 19.45 -10.80 31.67
N VAL A 524 19.64 -12.05 31.29
CA VAL A 524 19.20 -13.22 32.06
C VAL A 524 20.41 -13.99 32.58
N HIS A 525 20.20 -14.84 33.56
CA HIS A 525 21.28 -15.67 34.09
C HIS A 525 21.72 -16.71 33.06
N ASP A 526 20.77 -17.39 32.43
CA ASP A 526 21.03 -18.42 31.42
C ASP A 526 19.77 -18.71 30.58
N PHE A 527 19.91 -19.52 29.53
CA PHE A 527 18.80 -20.16 28.83
C PHE A 527 18.78 -21.65 29.15
N SER A 528 17.59 -22.24 29.36
CA SER A 528 17.49 -23.70 29.46
C SER A 528 17.46 -24.33 28.07
N GLY A 529 18.58 -24.95 27.67
CA GLY A 529 18.70 -25.72 26.43
C GLY A 529 19.59 -25.09 25.35
N TRP A 530 20.09 -25.94 24.44
CA TRP A 530 20.79 -25.67 23.16
C TRP A 530 21.96 -24.66 23.11
N GLY A 531 22.41 -24.10 24.24
CA GLY A 531 23.53 -23.16 24.27
C GLY A 531 23.22 -21.81 23.62
N LEU A 532 21.96 -21.38 23.69
CA LEU A 532 21.51 -20.08 23.18
C LEU A 532 22.20 -18.96 23.97
N LEU A 533 22.69 -17.94 23.26
CA LEU A 533 23.39 -16.80 23.84
C LEU A 533 22.58 -15.52 23.82
N GLY A 534 21.70 -15.39 22.84
CA GLY A 534 20.81 -14.27 22.68
C GLY A 534 19.64 -14.62 21.78
N ILE A 535 18.64 -13.74 21.80
CA ILE A 535 17.52 -13.80 20.87
C ILE A 535 16.90 -12.40 20.72
N ALA A 536 16.65 -12.01 19.48
CA ALA A 536 15.82 -10.86 19.15
C ALA A 536 14.34 -11.24 19.10
N GLY A 537 13.50 -10.37 19.68
CA GLY A 537 12.05 -10.55 19.70
C GLY A 537 11.39 -10.44 18.34
N GLY A 538 11.99 -9.71 17.39
CA GLY A 538 11.51 -9.61 16.02
C GLY A 538 12.63 -9.19 15.08
N ILE A 539 12.49 -9.53 13.79
CA ILE A 539 13.48 -9.24 12.74
C ILE A 539 12.79 -8.51 11.57
N PRO A 540 12.64 -7.16 11.65
CA PRO A 540 12.99 -6.30 12.77
C PRO A 540 11.95 -6.28 13.90
N GLY A 541 12.37 -5.81 15.08
CA GLY A 541 11.46 -5.50 16.17
C GLY A 541 10.69 -4.19 15.91
N PRO A 542 9.66 -3.88 16.72
CA PRO A 542 8.86 -2.69 16.53
C PRO A 542 9.54 -1.42 17.11
N PRO A 543 9.59 -0.30 16.37
CA PRO A 543 10.35 0.89 16.79
C PRO A 543 9.62 1.65 17.90
N GLY A 544 10.22 1.75 19.09
CA GLY A 544 9.64 2.51 20.21
C GLY A 544 8.35 1.92 20.79
N VAL A 545 7.94 0.74 20.35
CA VAL A 545 6.80 0.02 20.91
C VAL A 545 7.31 -0.91 21.99
N HIS A 546 6.76 -0.78 23.20
CA HIS A 546 7.14 -1.56 24.37
C HIS A 546 6.00 -2.47 24.84
N GLY A 547 6.35 -3.47 25.64
CA GLY A 547 5.37 -4.34 26.27
C GLY A 547 4.75 -5.39 25.35
N THR A 548 5.35 -5.64 24.19
CA THR A 548 4.98 -6.75 23.31
C THR A 548 5.97 -7.89 23.44
N THR A 549 5.62 -9.05 22.89
CA THR A 549 6.48 -10.23 22.85
C THR A 549 7.66 -10.07 21.89
N HIS A 550 7.69 -9.00 21.10
CA HIS A 550 8.71 -8.71 20.07
C HIS A 550 9.52 -7.44 20.36
N SER A 551 9.22 -6.74 21.46
CA SER A 551 9.72 -5.39 21.78
C SER A 551 11.14 -5.35 22.36
N ALA A 552 11.88 -6.47 22.40
CA ALA A 552 13.17 -6.51 23.05
C ALA A 552 14.14 -7.53 22.44
N VAL A 553 15.37 -7.51 22.93
CA VAL A 553 16.35 -8.59 22.78
C VAL A 553 16.66 -9.17 24.16
N ILE A 554 16.97 -10.46 24.24
CA ILE A 554 17.42 -11.12 25.47
C ILE A 554 18.86 -11.61 25.26
N VAL A 555 19.71 -11.44 26.27
CA VAL A 555 21.12 -11.83 26.26
C VAL A 555 21.43 -12.65 27.50
N ASN A 556 22.09 -13.79 27.28
CA ASN A 556 22.67 -14.62 28.33
C ASN A 556 23.84 -13.90 28.95
N LEU A 557 23.67 -13.39 30.18
CA LEU A 557 24.69 -12.60 30.84
C LEU A 557 25.64 -13.47 31.66
N ASP A 558 25.09 -14.30 32.55
CA ASP A 558 25.93 -15.02 33.51
C ASP A 558 26.55 -16.30 32.94
N GLY A 559 25.83 -17.02 32.09
CA GLY A 559 26.33 -18.17 31.36
C GLY A 559 27.45 -17.82 30.37
N ALA A 560 27.57 -16.54 29.99
CA ALA A 560 28.55 -16.09 29.00
C ALA A 560 29.84 -15.49 29.59
N TRP A 561 29.96 -15.35 30.91
CA TRP A 561 31.12 -14.68 31.53
C TRP A 561 32.46 -15.38 31.26
N ASP A 562 32.47 -16.70 31.04
CA ASP A 562 33.67 -17.47 30.75
C ASP A 562 34.31 -17.09 29.40
N TRP A 563 33.55 -16.48 28.49
CA TRP A 563 34.05 -15.94 27.21
C TRP A 563 34.42 -14.45 27.29
N GLY A 564 34.11 -13.79 28.42
CA GLY A 564 34.49 -12.41 28.70
C GLY A 564 33.45 -11.36 28.28
N GLY A 565 33.67 -10.12 28.74
CA GLY A 565 32.76 -9.00 28.48
C GLY A 565 32.66 -8.64 27.00
N ASP A 566 33.76 -8.68 26.25
CA ASP A 566 33.76 -8.31 24.83
C ASP A 566 32.86 -9.26 24.02
N PHE A 567 32.89 -10.56 24.33
CA PHE A 567 31.98 -11.54 23.73
C PHE A 567 30.51 -11.24 24.01
N ILE A 568 30.16 -10.88 25.25
CA ILE A 568 28.79 -10.46 25.59
C ILE A 568 28.41 -9.19 24.84
N GLY A 569 29.34 -8.24 24.70
CA GLY A 569 29.14 -7.03 23.89
C GLY A 569 28.83 -7.34 22.43
N GLN A 570 29.52 -8.33 21.86
CA GLN A 570 29.25 -8.84 20.52
C GLN A 570 27.86 -9.50 20.42
N VAL A 571 27.46 -10.31 21.40
CA VAL A 571 26.11 -10.92 21.42
C VAL A 571 25.03 -9.84 21.49
N ILE A 572 25.20 -8.83 22.36
CA ILE A 572 24.28 -7.67 22.39
C ILE A 572 24.23 -7.03 21.00
N ALA A 573 25.38 -6.76 20.39
CA ALA A 573 25.46 -6.11 19.09
C ALA A 573 24.75 -6.92 17.98
N HIS A 574 24.87 -8.24 18.01
CA HIS A 574 24.25 -9.19 17.07
C HIS A 574 22.72 -9.18 17.19
N GLU A 575 22.18 -9.40 18.39
CA GLU A 575 20.72 -9.44 18.59
C GLU A 575 20.08 -8.08 18.35
N VAL A 576 20.75 -6.99 18.73
CA VAL A 576 20.31 -5.64 18.38
C VAL A 576 20.36 -5.44 16.86
N GLY A 577 21.31 -6.05 16.16
CA GLY A 577 21.39 -6.02 14.70
C GLY A 577 20.14 -6.63 14.07
N HIS A 578 19.71 -7.79 14.56
CA HIS A 578 18.44 -8.41 14.18
C HIS A 578 17.24 -7.51 14.45
N TYR A 579 17.15 -6.95 15.66
CA TYR A 579 16.08 -6.04 16.04
C TYR A 579 15.98 -4.84 15.08
N LEU A 580 17.11 -4.35 14.59
CA LEU A 580 17.22 -3.21 13.67
C LEU A 580 17.11 -3.60 12.19
N GLY A 581 16.81 -4.87 11.88
CA GLY A 581 16.44 -5.34 10.54
C GLY A 581 17.53 -6.07 9.78
N LEU A 582 18.62 -6.48 10.43
CA LEU A 582 19.62 -7.35 9.81
C LEU A 582 19.22 -8.82 9.89
N PHE A 583 19.54 -9.58 8.86
CA PHE A 583 19.45 -11.03 8.85
C PHE A 583 20.85 -11.64 8.99
N HIS A 584 20.92 -12.95 9.19
CA HIS A 584 22.21 -13.61 9.16
C HIS A 584 22.85 -13.47 7.78
N ALA A 585 24.08 -12.96 7.73
CA ALA A 585 24.90 -12.92 6.51
C ALA A 585 25.26 -14.32 6.01
N THR A 586 25.09 -15.34 6.87
CA THR A 586 25.18 -16.75 6.52
C THR A 586 24.21 -17.51 7.40
N GLU A 587 23.19 -18.15 6.82
CA GLU A 587 22.36 -19.09 7.56
C GLU A 587 23.11 -20.45 7.63
N ASN A 588 22.86 -21.27 8.66
CA ASN A 588 23.64 -22.49 8.91
C ASN A 588 23.87 -23.31 7.61
N PRO A 589 25.12 -23.47 7.15
CA PRO A 589 25.45 -24.04 5.82
C PRO A 589 25.12 -25.54 5.72
N ASP A 590 24.92 -26.21 6.86
CA ASP A 590 24.52 -27.62 6.93
C ASP A 590 22.99 -27.82 7.05
N SER A 591 22.23 -26.71 7.18
CA SER A 591 20.77 -26.74 7.27
C SER A 591 20.17 -26.64 5.87
N THR A 592 19.55 -27.72 5.42
CA THR A 592 18.81 -27.79 4.14
C THR A 592 17.43 -27.10 4.21
N GLY A 593 17.24 -26.17 5.15
CA GLY A 593 15.92 -25.75 5.62
C GLY A 593 15.54 -24.30 5.32
N TYR A 594 16.50 -23.41 5.09
CA TYR A 594 16.25 -22.05 4.61
C TYR A 594 16.68 -21.92 3.16
N PRO A 595 15.87 -21.29 2.29
CA PRO A 595 16.18 -21.24 0.87
C PRO A 595 17.44 -20.45 0.50
N TYR A 596 17.96 -19.61 1.41
CA TYR A 596 19.06 -18.70 1.16
C TYR A 596 20.28 -19.01 2.03
N GLY A 597 21.47 -18.94 1.42
CA GLY A 597 22.74 -19.10 2.12
C GLY A 597 23.20 -17.86 2.90
N GLY A 598 22.55 -16.69 2.76
CA GLY A 598 22.92 -15.44 3.43
C GLY A 598 21.93 -14.30 3.16
N ASP A 599 22.14 -13.13 3.76
CA ASP A 599 21.23 -11.98 3.80
C ASP A 599 20.99 -11.25 2.45
N PRO A 600 19.99 -10.35 2.33
CA PRO A 600 19.72 -9.64 1.09
C PRO A 600 20.65 -8.44 0.88
N ILE A 601 21.78 -8.32 1.57
CA ILE A 601 22.67 -7.16 1.47
C ILE A 601 23.71 -7.42 0.38
N GLY A 602 23.99 -6.42 -0.45
CA GLY A 602 24.85 -6.57 -1.64
C GLY A 602 26.35 -6.61 -1.37
N ASP A 603 26.79 -6.23 -0.16
CA ASP A 603 28.20 -6.15 0.24
C ASP A 603 28.58 -7.10 1.39
N THR A 604 27.70 -8.06 1.67
CA THR A 604 27.90 -9.22 2.54
C THR A 604 28.08 -10.46 1.67
N TRP A 605 28.71 -11.52 2.20
CA TRP A 605 28.82 -12.79 1.49
C TRP A 605 28.69 -13.98 2.44
N GLU A 606 28.17 -15.07 1.90
CA GLU A 606 28.03 -16.34 2.61
C GLU A 606 29.40 -16.90 3.03
N GLY A 607 29.50 -17.35 4.28
CA GLY A 607 30.71 -17.88 4.89
C GLY A 607 31.61 -16.84 5.56
N ASP A 608 31.25 -15.55 5.58
CA ASP A 608 32.02 -14.54 6.31
C ASP A 608 31.87 -14.69 7.83
N SER A 609 32.70 -15.55 8.44
CA SER A 609 32.74 -15.71 9.88
C SER A 609 33.27 -14.47 10.62
N GLY A 610 33.77 -13.46 9.91
CA GLY A 610 34.18 -12.17 10.48
C GLY A 610 33.02 -11.16 10.57
N ASN A 611 31.90 -11.42 9.91
CA ASN A 611 30.72 -10.58 9.99
C ASN A 611 30.02 -10.75 11.35
N LEU A 612 29.48 -9.66 11.89
CA LEU A 612 28.70 -9.66 13.12
C LEU A 612 27.51 -10.59 13.01
N MET A 613 26.82 -10.57 11.86
CA MET A 613 25.60 -11.34 11.59
C MET A 613 25.89 -12.75 11.07
N TYR A 614 27.07 -13.31 11.35
CA TYR A 614 27.31 -14.72 11.09
C TYR A 614 26.52 -15.58 12.10
N TRP A 615 25.82 -16.63 11.64
CA TRP A 615 24.84 -17.39 12.46
C TRP A 615 25.39 -18.04 13.75
N MET A 616 26.70 -18.25 13.86
CA MET A 616 27.27 -18.81 15.09
C MET A 616 27.50 -17.73 16.14
N ALA A 617 27.26 -18.12 17.38
CA ALA A 617 27.67 -17.45 18.63
C ALA A 617 29.04 -16.74 18.57
N SER A 618 30.01 -17.29 17.83
CA SER A 618 31.35 -16.75 17.63
C SER A 618 31.55 -16.13 16.25
N GLY A 619 30.55 -15.44 15.70
CA GLY A 619 30.73 -14.57 14.55
C GLY A 619 31.83 -13.53 14.79
N GLY A 620 32.11 -12.67 13.84
CA GLY A 620 33.05 -11.59 14.09
C GLY A 620 32.37 -10.38 14.72
N SER A 621 33.09 -9.27 14.75
CA SER A 621 32.60 -7.99 15.30
C SER A 621 32.50 -6.91 14.22
N THR A 622 32.47 -7.31 12.93
CA THR A 622 32.47 -6.36 11.81
C THR A 622 31.08 -6.24 11.16
N LEU A 623 30.71 -5.01 10.83
CA LEU A 623 29.51 -4.71 10.06
C LEU A 623 29.91 -4.13 8.70
N SER A 624 29.23 -4.55 7.63
CA SER A 624 29.45 -4.01 6.29
C SER A 624 28.89 -2.59 6.15
N ALA A 625 29.22 -1.91 5.06
CA ALA A 625 28.67 -0.58 4.77
C ALA A 625 27.16 -0.66 4.50
N GLY A 626 26.71 -1.74 3.85
CA GLY A 626 25.30 -2.07 3.61
C GLY A 626 24.54 -2.36 4.90
N GLN A 627 25.09 -3.15 5.82
CA GLN A 627 24.48 -3.39 7.13
C GLN A 627 24.34 -2.08 7.92
N GLY A 628 25.37 -1.23 7.90
CA GLY A 628 25.27 0.12 8.47
C GLY A 628 24.21 1.00 7.81
N TRP A 629 24.04 0.88 6.50
CA TRP A 629 23.04 1.63 5.73
C TRP A 629 21.61 1.25 6.13
N VAL A 630 21.35 -0.03 6.38
CA VAL A 630 20.08 -0.57 6.87
C VAL A 630 19.80 -0.07 8.29
N ILE A 631 20.74 -0.28 9.23
CA ILE A 631 20.57 0.12 10.63
C ILE A 631 20.27 1.63 10.75
N ARG A 632 21.00 2.49 10.03
CA ARG A 632 20.77 3.94 10.09
C ARG A 632 19.39 4.34 9.58
N ARG A 633 18.75 3.53 8.73
CA ARG A 633 17.40 3.77 8.20
C ARG A 633 16.29 3.22 9.08
N TYR A 634 16.60 2.38 10.06
CA TYR A 634 15.58 1.87 10.97
C TYR A 634 14.88 3.02 11.74
N PRO A 635 13.53 3.09 11.79
CA PRO A 635 12.81 4.21 12.40
C PRO A 635 13.07 4.44 13.89
N GLY A 636 13.52 3.42 14.64
CA GLY A 636 13.91 3.56 16.04
C GLY A 636 15.34 4.10 16.28
N VAL A 637 16.15 4.27 15.23
CA VAL A 637 17.44 4.94 15.33
C VAL A 637 17.22 6.44 15.23
N GLN A 638 17.62 7.18 16.26
CA GLN A 638 17.43 8.63 16.35
C GLN A 638 18.47 9.37 15.51
N ALA A 639 18.21 10.66 15.24
CA ALA A 639 19.23 11.58 14.78
C ALA A 639 20.45 11.59 15.74
N PRO A 640 21.68 11.85 15.25
CA PRO A 640 22.92 11.87 16.04
C PRO A 640 22.87 12.74 17.30
#